data_AF-A0A6P8MM52-F1
#
_entry.id   AF-A0A6P8MM52-F1
#
_cell.length_a   1.000
_cell.length_b   1.000
_cell.length_c   1.000
_cell.angle_alpha   90.00
_cell.angle_beta   90.00
_cell.angle_gamma   90.00
#
_symmetry.space_group_name_H-M   'P 1'
#
loop_
_entity.id
_entity.type
_entity.pdbx_description
1 polymer ?
#
loop_
_entity_poly.entity_id
_entity_poly.type
_entity_poly.pdbx_seq_one_letter_code
_entity_poly.pdbx_strand_id
1 'polypeptide(L)'
;MEGDISPNLQKWIKRCLKKEFEANIQKSLREDVDNINIAQKIIRSKEMFILVNSIRATIVEQSTSRSTSTLLFDSQPQSSSSCISDQTSEDWNSPLNNDECYNVILDKINQNKPAHVRLAGYEILLKSELSNLNNNPIWDSLQKSLLDGLIDESRSIFEASLQVHAKLLSCLQSYDVYTNLLNGFNAQYHSQKTFEILPTLISGINFKFFFHERIFRIIHLILRYHEEKLKSARNPDKTIEQMIEEFIIFLSTHEFGTATQTKTLNILNIISVLEPRADWSRKWIVSLATRKIFLTAIGKSPNLLQQIMHYVQRGLEEPPHSIAASIYDDPMEVIINGSTVETVTYLHCLCFVSQLCVYKAGRELLKENTFDIPFSVSGFLTASLRALNKLSIETLSSVYDVSCYALQFVLDQPTILYDYEFYHIALCHLSSFSENNINIWPHTLNIILCMLDTADGSTFLISECKEHTVNFESNISKCPAMFIIIIASNMLRQPLSIMNVEYLVKLFEVIQKLFNVFDAYEIIQYKVEKEFYPAVSYFYKKLDKSYFENENKAQQINSAINTLLLKMVSIPYGLKSLVQESSVFQELIEGSTAPLRMSWTSIEVVNFVSSAAFFHLGYNVIANLAPHVLSTLLSETCKILEDPHYFHDPWDHENIQKFLHILKIFSLNFKCFCAFMSNIKESYNNEEHNYPLNLSELFNDSINPESNYHYLGLLSLNIVIWNLNICLYLLELLNFQNILLGFQNFNTEVISEELNTKYIDDYTLIQHKIISKTYFVKSKDEEEVSEPEEYNLPKLLPLELIKENSFSETEYGTELESLLRENRSGLLDNNWVQQIREAYIASQDPIKNTVLIQLVDQMQKAIPTSEWGEIFQWKENISSNIDCWFSEEIHGIDLVLYYAEQNDVLKNTVEMKEKLQEFINACYAFIQYERPAKFDGFDWFLSTVFIICKGDVDRCKTFITQLIQFPVTPFLWCNLGKVVDKNIKEECATQYTFMQILESIVSNELPHIKFALKNASGVDWSLICNLMVSQCFWGILPLPQIMHFFAICVLFSPDYIIYYCVSLLYHCQFSIMESTTNGKLWPEHMVLDDYQCHNYIKFMDSLDKRYGNKILPKFSVKGFN
;
A
#
# COMPACT_ATOMS: atom_id res chain seq x y z
N MET A 1 29.51 8.31 8.53
CA MET A 1 29.91 9.33 9.52
C MET A 1 30.44 10.59 8.82
N GLU A 2 29.67 11.19 7.89
CA GLU A 2 30.04 12.45 7.22
C GLU A 2 29.08 13.61 7.55
N GLY A 3 28.07 13.37 8.40
CA GLY A 3 27.02 14.35 8.73
C GLY A 3 27.37 15.36 9.82
N ASP A 4 28.42 15.16 10.61
CA ASP A 4 28.69 15.97 11.82
C ASP A 4 29.81 17.01 11.67
N ILE A 5 30.36 17.21 10.46
CA ILE A 5 31.44 18.17 10.24
C ILE A 5 30.86 19.48 9.71
N SER A 6 31.02 20.57 10.48
CA SER A 6 30.48 21.88 10.07
C SER A 6 31.02 22.32 8.70
N PRO A 7 30.21 23.00 7.87
CA PRO A 7 30.61 23.44 6.53
C PRO A 7 31.81 24.41 6.57
N ASN A 8 32.01 25.13 7.69
CA ASN A 8 33.17 25.98 7.89
C ASN A 8 34.45 25.18 8.14
N LEU A 9 34.37 24.08 8.91
CA LEU A 9 35.52 23.19 9.13
C LEU A 9 35.91 22.47 7.83
N GLN A 10 34.93 22.04 7.03
CA GLN A 10 35.20 21.47 5.70
C GLN A 10 35.87 22.49 4.76
N LYS A 11 35.39 23.75 4.73
CA LYS A 11 36.04 24.83 3.95
C LYS A 11 37.47 25.10 4.41
N TRP A 12 37.74 25.07 5.71
CA TRP A 12 39.06 25.28 6.26
C TRP A 12 40.03 24.13 5.92
N ILE A 13 39.61 22.87 6.10
CA ILE A 13 40.39 21.69 5.72
C ILE A 13 40.72 21.72 4.22
N LYS A 14 39.74 22.05 3.36
CA LYS A 14 39.97 22.21 1.91
C LYS A 14 40.99 23.31 1.60
N ARG A 15 40.97 24.43 2.33
CA ARG A 15 41.98 25.51 2.19
C ARG A 15 43.38 25.03 2.61
N CYS A 16 43.51 24.29 3.71
CA CYS A 16 44.80 23.77 4.16
C CYS A 16 45.38 22.75 3.17
N LEU A 17 44.56 21.81 2.69
CA LEU A 17 44.96 20.83 1.67
C LEU A 17 45.39 21.52 0.37
N LYS A 18 44.62 22.53 -0.07
CA LYS A 18 44.96 23.32 -1.25
C LYS A 18 46.30 24.05 -1.05
N LYS A 19 46.49 24.74 0.07
CA LYS A 19 47.72 25.50 0.33
C LYS A 19 48.98 24.63 0.36
N GLU A 20 48.88 23.42 0.93
CA GLU A 20 50.03 22.52 1.08
C GLU A 20 50.36 21.77 -0.22
N PHE A 21 49.34 21.33 -0.98
CA PHE A 21 49.54 20.42 -2.10
C PHE A 21 49.28 21.01 -3.48
N GLU A 22 48.73 22.21 -3.62
CA GLU A 22 48.40 22.81 -4.92
C GLU A 22 49.62 22.92 -5.84
N ALA A 23 50.78 23.32 -5.31
CA ALA A 23 52.01 23.40 -6.10
C ALA A 23 52.53 22.01 -6.54
N ASN A 24 52.41 20.99 -5.67
CA ASN A 24 52.81 19.61 -6.00
C ASN A 24 51.86 18.97 -7.02
N ILE A 25 50.56 19.16 -6.86
CA ILE A 25 49.54 18.68 -7.81
C ILE A 25 49.73 19.34 -9.17
N GLN A 26 49.89 20.67 -9.22
CA GLN A 26 50.12 21.39 -10.47
C GLN A 26 51.44 21.02 -11.15
N LYS A 27 52.45 20.61 -10.39
CA LYS A 27 53.71 20.11 -10.95
C LYS A 27 53.57 18.70 -11.50
N SER A 28 52.95 17.78 -10.76
CA SER A 28 52.72 16.39 -11.21
C SER A 28 51.73 16.27 -12.37
N LEU A 29 50.77 17.19 -12.48
CA LEU A 29 49.86 17.30 -13.63
C LEU A 29 50.57 17.81 -14.90
N ARG A 30 51.70 18.52 -14.79
CA ARG A 30 52.52 18.92 -15.95
C ARG A 30 53.45 17.81 -16.44
N GLU A 31 53.60 16.75 -15.64
CA GLU A 31 54.45 15.59 -15.93
C GLU A 31 53.62 14.38 -16.44
N ASP A 32 52.34 14.59 -16.84
CA ASP A 32 51.39 13.59 -17.39
C ASP A 32 51.20 12.32 -16.52
N VAL A 33 51.21 12.47 -15.19
CA VAL A 33 50.94 11.36 -14.26
C VAL A 33 49.43 11.24 -13.99
N ASP A 34 48.88 10.03 -14.06
CA ASP A 34 47.46 9.74 -13.81
C ASP A 34 46.99 10.26 -12.43
N ASN A 35 45.79 10.87 -12.41
CA ASN A 35 45.22 11.58 -11.26
C ASN A 35 45.09 10.69 -10.02
N ILE A 36 44.80 9.40 -10.22
CA ILE A 36 44.67 8.42 -9.14
C ILE A 36 46.03 8.16 -8.48
N ASN A 37 47.09 8.07 -9.28
CA ASN A 37 48.46 7.90 -8.78
C ASN A 37 48.97 9.14 -8.04
N ILE A 38 48.62 10.35 -8.52
CA ILE A 38 48.94 11.61 -7.82
C ILE A 38 48.25 11.63 -6.45
N ALA A 39 46.96 11.30 -6.40
CA ALA A 39 46.20 11.25 -5.15
C ALA A 39 46.78 10.23 -4.17
N GLN A 40 47.09 9.01 -4.62
CA GLN A 40 47.69 7.98 -3.76
C GLN A 40 49.08 8.37 -3.24
N LYS A 41 49.89 9.03 -4.07
CA LYS A 41 51.22 9.50 -3.70
C LYS A 41 51.16 10.63 -2.67
N ILE A 42 50.17 11.52 -2.77
CA ILE A 42 49.90 12.57 -1.78
C ILE A 42 49.37 11.95 -0.48
N ILE A 43 48.41 11.04 -0.55
CA ILE A 43 47.85 10.36 0.64
C ILE A 43 48.94 9.64 1.44
N ARG A 44 49.91 9.03 0.76
CA ARG A 44 51.06 8.33 1.37
C ARG A 44 52.26 9.25 1.65
N SER A 45 52.16 10.54 1.34
CA SER A 45 53.30 11.46 1.49
C SER A 45 53.55 11.81 2.96
N LYS A 46 54.83 12.09 3.25
CA LYS A 46 55.24 12.48 4.60
C LYS A 46 54.63 13.84 4.98
N GLU A 47 54.44 14.73 4.00
CA GLU A 47 53.75 16.01 4.22
C GLU A 47 52.28 15.81 4.58
N MET A 48 51.58 14.84 3.97
CA MET A 48 50.19 14.56 4.30
C MET A 48 50.05 14.01 5.71
N PHE A 49 50.97 13.14 6.14
CA PHE A 49 51.00 12.66 7.52
C PHE A 49 51.25 13.80 8.52
N ILE A 50 52.17 14.73 8.22
CA ILE A 50 52.45 15.90 9.06
C ILE A 50 51.25 16.85 9.08
N LEU A 51 50.62 17.10 7.93
CA LEU A 51 49.45 17.97 7.81
C LEU A 51 48.24 17.37 8.55
N VAL A 52 47.98 16.07 8.42
CA VAL A 52 46.90 15.40 9.15
C VAL A 52 47.15 15.44 10.65
N ASN A 53 48.39 15.25 11.11
CA ASN A 53 48.71 15.37 12.54
C ASN A 53 48.63 16.83 13.02
N SER A 54 49.01 17.81 12.19
CA SER A 54 48.86 19.22 12.50
C SER A 54 47.40 19.63 12.57
N ILE A 55 46.57 19.21 11.61
CA ILE A 55 45.11 19.39 11.59
C ILE A 55 44.48 18.68 12.78
N ARG A 56 44.91 17.46 13.11
CA ARG A 56 44.43 16.75 14.30
C ARG A 56 44.84 17.47 15.58
N ALA A 57 46.04 18.02 15.66
CA ALA A 57 46.48 18.85 16.78
C ALA A 57 45.69 20.17 16.86
N THR A 58 45.39 20.82 15.73
CA THR A 58 44.57 22.06 15.71
C THR A 58 43.10 21.78 15.98
N ILE A 59 42.57 20.63 15.55
CA ILE A 59 41.21 20.19 15.89
C ILE A 59 41.17 19.76 17.35
N VAL A 60 42.22 19.11 17.87
CA VAL A 60 42.34 18.79 19.30
C VAL A 60 42.42 20.09 20.09
N GLU A 61 43.23 21.07 19.71
CA GLU A 61 43.27 22.43 20.29
C GLU A 61 41.93 23.17 20.14
N GLN A 62 41.20 22.99 19.03
CA GLN A 62 39.87 23.58 18.83
C GLN A 62 38.76 22.81 19.55
N SER A 63 38.98 21.54 19.88
CA SER A 63 38.05 20.68 20.62
C SER A 63 38.31 20.76 22.12
N THR A 64 39.55 20.99 22.56
CA THR A 64 39.90 21.43 23.91
C THR A 64 39.52 22.89 24.10
N SER A 65 39.57 23.72 23.04
CA SER A 65 38.95 25.04 23.06
C SER A 65 37.43 25.01 22.95
N ARG A 66 36.79 23.93 22.46
CA ARG A 66 35.32 23.74 22.47
C ARG A 66 34.79 23.06 23.72
N SER A 67 35.52 22.14 24.33
CA SER A 67 35.22 21.65 25.68
C SER A 67 35.54 22.71 26.74
N THR A 68 36.35 23.73 26.41
CA THR A 68 36.42 24.98 27.17
C THR A 68 35.51 26.09 26.66
N SER A 69 35.00 26.07 25.42
CA SER A 69 34.01 27.05 24.91
C SER A 69 32.55 26.62 25.13
N THR A 70 32.31 25.45 25.70
CA THR A 70 31.05 25.13 26.40
C THR A 70 31.15 25.49 27.90
N LEU A 71 32.30 26.02 28.33
CA LEU A 71 32.57 26.59 29.65
C LEU A 71 32.90 28.10 29.58
N LEU A 72 32.61 28.77 28.47
CA LEU A 72 32.81 30.22 28.29
C LEU A 72 31.52 30.92 27.84
N PHE A 73 30.45 30.72 28.61
CA PHE A 73 29.68 31.84 29.13
C PHE A 73 29.85 31.77 30.64
N ASP A 74 30.98 32.30 31.11
CA ASP A 74 31.13 32.82 32.45
C ASP A 74 32.01 34.05 32.30
N SER A 75 31.38 35.10 31.78
CA SER A 75 31.95 36.44 31.76
C SER A 75 31.81 37.04 33.16
N GLN A 76 32.67 36.59 34.07
CA GLN A 76 32.97 37.34 35.28
C GLN A 76 33.87 38.52 34.89
N PRO A 77 33.48 39.77 35.16
CA PRO A 77 34.30 40.92 34.84
C PRO A 77 35.58 40.88 35.68
N GLN A 78 36.73 40.95 35.01
CA GLN A 78 38.02 41.21 35.63
C GLN A 78 37.99 42.57 36.32
N SER A 79 37.97 42.56 37.65
CA SER A 79 38.64 43.57 38.44
C SER A 79 39.07 42.95 39.77
N SER A 80 40.31 43.27 40.16
CA SER A 80 41.03 42.92 41.40
C SER A 80 41.61 41.50 41.51
N SER A 81 42.67 41.24 40.74
CA SER A 81 43.74 40.32 41.13
C SER A 81 44.73 41.05 42.05
N SER A 82 44.63 40.83 43.37
CA SER A 82 45.80 40.76 44.26
C SER A 82 45.40 40.26 45.65
N CYS A 83 46.23 39.37 46.20
CA CYS A 83 46.25 38.86 47.58
C CYS A 83 45.35 37.65 47.90
N ILE A 84 45.76 36.45 47.45
CA ILE A 84 45.67 35.25 48.31
C ILE A 84 47.02 34.55 48.27
N SER A 85 47.79 34.74 49.34
CA SER A 85 48.84 33.83 49.77
C SER A 85 48.21 32.61 50.43
N ASP A 86 48.72 31.43 50.09
CA ASP A 86 48.82 30.22 50.90
C ASP A 86 47.85 30.10 52.10
N GLN A 87 46.77 29.35 51.92
CA GLN A 87 46.23 28.50 52.99
C GLN A 87 45.49 27.29 52.41
N THR A 88 45.80 26.17 53.06
CA THR A 88 45.63 24.76 52.71
C THR A 88 44.20 24.28 52.50
N SER A 89 44.06 23.35 51.57
CA SER A 89 42.86 22.65 51.12
C SER A 89 42.50 21.39 51.94
N GLU A 90 42.69 21.37 53.27
CA GLU A 90 42.53 20.14 54.06
C GLU A 90 41.41 20.10 55.13
N ASP A 91 40.64 21.16 55.39
CA ASP A 91 39.74 21.17 56.57
C ASP A 91 38.23 20.89 56.35
N TRP A 92 37.76 20.55 55.15
CA TRP A 92 36.31 20.47 54.90
C TRP A 92 35.68 19.06 54.89
N ASN A 93 36.37 18.06 55.44
CA ASN A 93 35.78 16.74 55.72
C ASN A 93 35.47 16.59 57.22
N SER A 94 34.59 17.45 57.75
CA SER A 94 33.91 17.19 59.02
C SER A 94 32.41 17.44 58.88
N PRO A 95 31.53 16.64 59.51
CA PRO A 95 30.10 16.85 59.44
C PRO A 95 29.74 18.00 60.40
N LEU A 96 30.05 19.24 60.02
CA LEU A 96 29.41 20.39 60.64
C LEU A 96 27.94 20.41 60.22
N ASN A 97 27.07 20.75 61.17
CA ASN A 97 25.64 20.90 61.01
C ASN A 97 25.29 21.55 59.66
N ASN A 98 24.52 20.86 58.80
CA ASN A 98 24.16 21.33 57.45
C ASN A 98 23.65 22.79 57.45
N ASP A 99 22.94 23.20 58.51
CA ASP A 99 22.36 24.54 58.65
C ASP A 99 23.39 25.67 58.81
N GLU A 100 24.55 25.42 59.43
CA GLU A 100 25.61 26.43 59.57
C GLU A 100 26.32 26.67 58.22
N CYS A 101 26.52 25.60 57.43
CA CYS A 101 27.08 25.69 56.08
C CYS A 101 26.18 26.51 55.14
N TYR A 102 24.85 26.31 55.18
CA TYR A 102 23.94 27.10 54.33
C TYR A 102 23.85 28.57 54.75
N ASN A 103 23.94 28.89 56.05
CA ASN A 103 23.99 30.29 56.51
C ASN A 103 25.27 31.01 56.04
N VAL A 104 26.41 30.30 55.97
CA VAL A 104 27.64 30.85 55.38
C VAL A 104 27.52 31.06 53.88
N ILE A 105 26.86 30.15 53.16
CA ILE A 105 26.58 30.30 51.73
C ILE A 105 25.63 31.49 51.49
N LEU A 106 24.58 31.64 52.31
CA LEU A 106 23.65 32.77 52.25
C LEU A 106 24.35 34.12 52.48
N ASP A 107 25.25 34.21 53.47
CA ASP A 107 26.03 35.43 53.68
C ASP A 107 26.92 35.75 52.47
N LYS A 108 27.51 34.72 51.83
CA LYS A 108 28.35 34.91 50.63
C LYS A 108 27.55 35.36 49.41
N ILE A 109 26.34 34.83 49.18
CA ILE A 109 25.50 35.12 48.01
C ILE A 109 24.75 36.46 48.13
N ASN A 110 24.63 37.00 49.34
CA ASN A 110 23.94 38.26 49.65
C ASN A 110 24.33 39.42 48.71
N GLN A 111 23.33 40.18 48.26
CA GLN A 111 23.49 41.30 47.33
C GLN A 111 24.51 42.37 47.80
N ASN A 112 24.70 42.49 49.12
CA ASN A 112 25.63 43.47 49.71
C ASN A 112 27.12 43.06 49.61
N LYS A 113 27.45 41.86 49.11
CA LYS A 113 28.83 41.38 48.97
C LYS A 113 29.38 41.64 47.55
N PRO A 114 30.72 41.74 47.38
CA PRO A 114 31.34 41.89 46.07
C PRO A 114 31.05 40.71 45.12
N ALA A 115 31.04 40.97 43.81
CA ALA A 115 30.73 39.97 42.78
C ALA A 115 31.55 38.67 42.89
N HIS A 116 32.86 38.76 43.17
CA HIS A 116 33.72 37.58 43.32
C HIS A 116 33.37 36.72 44.54
N VAL A 117 32.90 37.34 45.65
CA VAL A 117 32.45 36.62 46.85
C VAL A 117 31.13 35.93 46.59
N ARG A 118 30.20 36.61 45.91
CA ARG A 118 28.90 36.07 45.52
C ARG A 118 29.06 34.88 44.58
N LEU A 119 29.95 34.98 43.59
CA LEU A 119 30.22 33.91 42.62
C LEU A 119 30.87 32.68 43.26
N ALA A 120 31.81 32.87 44.18
CA ALA A 120 32.33 31.77 45.01
C ALA A 120 31.21 31.12 45.86
N GLY A 121 30.27 31.92 46.37
CA GLY A 121 29.07 31.43 47.06
C GLY A 121 28.18 30.55 46.18
N TYR A 122 27.87 30.99 44.96
CA TYR A 122 27.11 30.21 43.99
C TYR A 122 27.84 28.93 43.57
N GLU A 123 29.15 28.97 43.36
CA GLU A 123 29.95 27.78 43.01
C GLU A 123 29.93 26.71 44.11
N ILE A 124 30.02 27.11 45.37
CA ILE A 124 29.88 26.21 46.52
C ILE A 124 28.48 25.59 46.55
N LEU A 125 27.43 26.39 46.29
CA LEU A 125 26.06 25.91 46.24
C LEU A 125 25.84 24.92 45.08
N LEU A 126 26.43 25.16 43.91
CA LEU A 126 26.43 24.24 42.76
C LEU A 126 27.16 22.92 43.05
N LYS A 127 28.17 22.91 43.92
CA LYS A 127 28.90 21.69 44.32
C LYS A 127 28.27 20.92 45.48
N SER A 128 27.37 21.54 46.25
CA SER A 128 26.72 20.92 47.41
C SER A 128 25.64 19.88 47.05
N GLU A 129 25.43 18.87 47.89
CA GLU A 129 24.27 17.95 47.80
C GLU A 129 23.04 18.60 48.46
N LEU A 130 21.97 18.82 47.69
CA LEU A 130 20.81 19.63 48.08
C LEU A 130 19.58 18.80 48.47
N SER A 131 19.77 17.49 48.69
CA SER A 131 18.69 16.52 48.95
C SER A 131 17.99 16.67 50.31
N ASN A 132 18.58 17.40 51.27
CA ASN A 132 18.13 17.47 52.67
C ASN A 132 17.49 18.80 53.12
N LEU A 133 17.24 19.77 52.22
CA LEU A 133 16.70 21.11 52.54
C LEU A 133 15.19 21.16 52.85
N ASN A 134 14.59 20.05 53.31
CA ASN A 134 13.16 19.99 53.59
C ASN A 134 12.84 20.64 54.96
N ASN A 135 12.28 21.86 54.92
CA ASN A 135 11.59 22.59 56.01
C ASN A 135 12.42 23.47 56.99
N ASN A 136 13.32 24.31 56.49
CA ASN A 136 14.03 25.31 57.32
C ASN A 136 13.76 26.77 56.87
N PRO A 137 13.72 27.77 57.79
CA PRO A 137 13.62 29.22 57.45
C PRO A 137 14.77 29.74 56.58
N ILE A 138 15.79 28.91 56.41
CA ILE A 138 16.92 29.08 55.49
C ILE A 138 16.45 29.03 54.03
N TRP A 139 15.41 28.24 53.70
CA TRP A 139 14.90 28.12 52.33
C TRP A 139 14.29 29.43 51.83
N ASP A 140 13.45 30.10 52.62
CA ASP A 140 12.85 31.40 52.24
C ASP A 140 13.94 32.47 52.05
N SER A 141 14.97 32.45 52.89
CA SER A 141 16.12 33.35 52.79
C SER A 141 16.99 33.04 51.55
N LEU A 142 17.09 31.76 51.18
CA LEU A 142 17.76 31.30 49.97
C LEU A 142 16.99 31.71 48.72
N GLN A 143 15.68 31.47 48.67
CA GLN A 143 14.84 31.89 47.54
C GLN A 143 14.94 33.38 47.28
N LYS A 144 14.90 34.20 48.35
CA LYS A 144 15.09 35.64 48.24
C LYS A 144 16.46 36.01 47.69
N SER A 145 17.53 35.40 48.20
CA SER A 145 18.91 35.67 47.74
C SER A 145 19.12 35.23 46.29
N LEU A 146 18.50 34.11 45.89
CA LEU A 146 18.50 33.58 44.53
C LEU A 146 17.69 34.49 43.58
N LEU A 147 16.55 35.01 44.03
CA LEU A 147 15.72 36.00 43.31
C LEU A 147 16.50 37.29 43.08
N ASP A 148 17.20 37.80 44.10
CA ASP A 148 18.08 38.96 43.99
C ASP A 148 19.20 38.69 42.96
N GLY A 149 19.69 37.46 42.89
CA GLY A 149 20.63 37.00 41.85
C GLY A 149 20.05 37.00 40.44
N LEU A 150 18.78 36.64 40.26
CA LEU A 150 18.12 36.69 38.94
C LEU A 150 17.87 38.14 38.47
N ILE A 151 17.67 39.06 39.41
CA ILE A 151 17.40 40.48 39.12
C ILE A 151 18.70 41.28 38.90
N ASP A 152 19.86 40.70 39.23
CA ASP A 152 21.17 41.36 39.16
C ASP A 152 21.56 41.85 37.76
N GLU A 153 22.18 43.03 37.67
CA GLU A 153 22.63 43.62 36.41
C GLU A 153 23.92 42.97 35.88
N SER A 154 24.69 42.28 36.73
CA SER A 154 25.91 41.57 36.33
C SER A 154 25.59 40.25 35.63
N ARG A 155 26.14 40.08 34.41
CA ARG A 155 25.95 38.87 33.60
C ARG A 155 26.39 37.59 34.30
N SER A 156 27.55 37.62 34.98
CA SER A 156 28.07 36.46 35.71
C SER A 156 27.22 36.08 36.92
N ILE A 157 26.71 37.05 37.68
CA ILE A 157 25.89 36.78 38.88
C ILE A 157 24.53 36.20 38.48
N PHE A 158 23.91 36.76 37.43
CA PHE A 158 22.69 36.22 36.84
C PHE A 158 22.90 34.79 36.37
N GLU A 159 23.98 34.53 35.64
CA GLU A 159 24.32 33.21 35.10
C GLU A 159 24.51 32.16 36.19
N ALA A 160 25.30 32.48 37.22
CA ALA A 160 25.51 31.60 38.36
C ALA A 160 24.21 31.33 39.15
N SER A 161 23.36 32.36 39.34
CA SER A 161 22.04 32.17 39.95
C SER A 161 21.13 31.29 39.09
N LEU A 162 21.09 31.50 37.77
CA LEU A 162 20.28 30.72 36.85
C LEU A 162 20.71 29.24 36.80
N GLN A 163 22.02 28.97 36.82
CA GLN A 163 22.56 27.60 36.91
C GLN A 163 22.13 26.90 38.21
N VAL A 164 22.14 27.62 39.34
CA VAL A 164 21.64 27.08 40.62
C VAL A 164 20.14 26.79 40.54
N HIS A 165 19.33 27.67 39.95
CA HIS A 165 17.90 27.39 39.73
C HIS A 165 17.69 26.15 38.86
N ALA A 166 18.45 26.01 37.77
CA ALA A 166 18.38 24.82 36.91
C ALA A 166 18.68 23.53 37.69
N LYS A 167 19.70 23.54 38.56
CA LYS A 167 20.00 22.41 39.45
C LYS A 167 18.86 22.14 40.45
N LEU A 168 18.32 23.18 41.08
CA LEU A 168 17.27 23.06 42.11
C LEU A 168 15.92 22.57 41.56
N LEU A 169 15.64 22.79 40.27
CA LEU A 169 14.42 22.26 39.62
C LEU A 169 14.36 20.73 39.57
N SER A 170 15.49 20.04 39.78
CA SER A 170 15.56 18.58 39.92
C SER A 170 15.30 18.05 41.35
N CYS A 171 15.15 18.94 42.33
CA CYS A 171 14.96 18.60 43.75
C CYS A 171 13.48 18.45 44.16
N LEU A 172 13.23 18.02 45.41
CA LEU A 172 11.87 17.81 45.96
C LEU A 172 11.02 19.10 46.00
N GLN A 173 11.63 20.26 46.21
CA GLN A 173 10.97 21.59 46.26
C GLN A 173 10.94 22.29 44.89
N SER A 174 10.86 21.53 43.79
CA SER A 174 10.95 22.08 42.43
C SER A 174 9.86 23.10 42.09
N TYR A 175 8.70 23.01 42.75
CA TYR A 175 7.58 23.95 42.54
C TYR A 175 7.90 25.35 43.08
N ASP A 176 8.46 25.47 44.28
CA ASP A 176 8.75 26.79 44.85
C ASP A 176 9.88 27.49 44.07
N VAL A 177 10.83 26.73 43.54
CA VAL A 177 11.89 27.22 42.63
C VAL A 177 11.28 27.72 41.31
N TYR A 178 10.28 27.01 40.78
CA TYR A 178 9.51 27.41 39.61
C TYR A 178 8.76 28.73 39.86
N THR A 179 8.07 28.87 40.99
CA THR A 179 7.42 30.13 41.38
C THR A 179 8.45 31.26 41.54
N ASN A 180 9.65 30.98 42.06
CA ASN A 180 10.72 31.97 42.17
C ASN A 180 11.21 32.49 40.80
N LEU A 181 11.25 31.63 39.77
CA LEU A 181 11.55 32.04 38.39
C LEU A 181 10.47 32.96 37.80
N LEU A 182 9.18 32.64 38.03
CA LEU A 182 8.06 33.50 37.62
C LEU A 182 8.12 34.87 38.31
N ASN A 183 8.38 34.88 39.62
CA ASN A 183 8.55 36.10 40.39
C ASN A 183 9.76 36.92 39.92
N GLY A 184 10.87 36.26 39.59
CA GLY A 184 12.06 36.88 39.03
C GLY A 184 11.80 37.57 37.70
N PHE A 185 11.01 36.92 36.83
CA PHE A 185 10.55 37.54 35.59
C PHE A 185 9.65 38.76 35.86
N ASN A 186 8.61 38.61 36.69
CA ASN A 186 7.65 39.68 36.96
C ASN A 186 8.30 40.91 37.60
N ALA A 187 9.21 40.70 38.56
CA ALA A 187 9.95 41.78 39.20
C ALA A 187 10.81 42.58 38.21
N GLN A 188 11.35 41.93 37.18
CA GLN A 188 12.16 42.56 36.14
C GLN A 188 11.31 43.27 35.09
N TYR A 189 10.21 42.64 34.69
CA TYR A 189 9.34 43.11 33.62
C TYR A 189 8.45 44.28 34.04
N HIS A 190 8.10 44.38 35.34
CA HIS A 190 7.30 45.48 35.90
C HIS A 190 8.10 46.56 36.64
N SER A 191 9.44 46.48 36.64
CA SER A 191 10.26 47.49 37.31
C SER A 191 10.20 48.83 36.58
N GLN A 192 9.92 49.90 37.33
CA GLN A 192 9.83 51.27 36.80
C GLN A 192 11.17 51.76 36.20
N LYS A 193 12.30 51.13 36.57
CA LYS A 193 13.64 51.43 36.06
C LYS A 193 13.93 50.82 34.69
N THR A 194 13.27 49.72 34.34
CA THR A 194 13.53 48.93 33.12
C THR A 194 12.50 49.18 32.02
N PHE A 195 11.46 49.96 32.29
CA PHE A 195 10.35 50.22 31.37
C PHE A 195 10.78 50.77 30.00
N GLU A 196 11.77 51.67 29.95
CA GLU A 196 12.27 52.25 28.70
C GLU A 196 13.14 51.30 27.87
N ILE A 197 13.61 50.21 28.47
CA ILE A 197 14.50 49.20 27.86
C ILE A 197 13.71 47.93 27.48
N LEU A 198 12.39 47.90 27.71
CA LEU A 198 11.56 46.76 27.33
C LEU A 198 11.52 46.58 25.81
N PRO A 199 11.56 45.33 25.31
CA PRO A 199 11.42 45.09 23.89
C PRO A 199 9.98 45.45 23.47
N THR A 200 9.86 46.16 22.35
CA THR A 200 8.57 46.57 21.76
C THR A 200 8.43 46.04 20.34
N LEU A 201 7.22 46.04 19.80
CA LEU A 201 6.98 45.73 18.39
C LEU A 201 7.66 46.73 17.42
N ILE A 202 8.04 47.92 17.89
CA ILE A 202 8.72 48.92 17.05
C ILE A 202 10.24 48.73 17.12
N SER A 203 10.78 48.55 18.32
CA SER A 203 12.23 48.40 18.54
C SER A 203 12.76 46.99 18.25
N GLY A 204 11.88 45.98 18.19
CA GLY A 204 12.27 44.59 18.12
C GLY A 204 12.99 44.10 19.37
N ILE A 205 13.59 42.91 19.27
CA ILE A 205 14.44 42.30 20.29
C ILE A 205 15.89 42.55 19.90
N ASN A 206 16.63 43.23 20.77
CA ASN A 206 18.05 43.50 20.56
C ASN A 206 18.89 42.87 21.69
N PHE A 207 19.65 41.81 21.39
CA PHE A 207 20.45 41.10 22.40
C PHE A 207 21.71 41.86 22.87
N LYS A 208 21.98 43.05 22.33
CA LYS A 208 22.92 44.01 22.92
C LYS A 208 22.51 44.42 24.33
N PHE A 209 21.20 44.53 24.58
CA PHE A 209 20.68 44.76 25.91
C PHE A 209 20.65 43.43 26.66
N PHE A 210 21.54 43.28 27.64
CA PHE A 210 21.58 42.09 28.49
C PHE A 210 20.24 41.79 29.16
N PHE A 211 19.43 42.83 29.42
CA PHE A 211 18.05 42.68 29.91
C PHE A 211 17.18 41.80 29.01
N HIS A 212 17.26 41.97 27.68
CA HIS A 212 16.53 41.10 26.74
C HIS A 212 17.01 39.65 26.85
N GLU A 213 18.33 39.42 26.89
CA GLU A 213 18.89 38.08 27.05
C GLU A 213 18.38 37.40 28.34
N ARG A 214 18.36 38.12 29.47
CA ARG A 214 17.90 37.62 30.77
C ARG A 214 16.46 37.13 30.74
N ILE A 215 15.55 37.95 30.20
CA ILE A 215 14.13 37.62 30.06
C ILE A 215 13.96 36.31 29.28
N PHE A 216 14.65 36.18 28.14
CA PHE A 216 14.59 34.98 27.30
C PHE A 216 15.19 33.76 27.99
N ARG A 217 16.30 33.89 28.73
CA ARG A 217 16.94 32.79 29.47
C ARG A 217 16.08 32.28 30.62
N ILE A 218 15.37 33.16 31.35
CA ILE A 218 14.42 32.77 32.40
C ILE A 218 13.25 31.97 31.80
N ILE A 219 12.60 32.49 30.75
CA ILE A 219 11.49 31.80 30.09
C ILE A 219 11.95 30.47 29.47
N HIS A 220 13.14 30.42 28.87
CA HIS A 220 13.68 29.18 28.33
C HIS A 220 13.82 28.10 29.41
N LEU A 221 14.35 28.44 30.59
CA LEU A 221 14.48 27.49 31.70
C LEU A 221 13.11 27.00 32.21
N ILE A 222 12.12 27.89 32.27
CA ILE A 222 10.73 27.53 32.60
C ILE A 222 10.17 26.49 31.61
N LEU A 223 10.29 26.74 30.31
CA LEU A 223 9.79 25.82 29.27
C LEU A 223 10.51 24.46 29.30
N ARG A 224 11.82 24.45 29.56
CA ARG A 224 12.60 23.21 29.73
C ARG A 224 12.15 22.40 30.95
N TYR A 225 11.88 23.07 32.05
CA TYR A 225 11.34 22.42 33.25
C TYR A 225 9.97 21.78 32.99
N HIS A 226 9.07 22.48 32.28
CA HIS A 226 7.79 21.91 31.86
C HIS A 226 7.96 20.66 31.01
N GLU A 227 8.90 20.68 30.07
CA GLU A 227 9.22 19.53 29.23
C GLU A 227 9.69 18.31 30.05
N GLU A 228 10.58 18.50 31.02
CA GLU A 228 11.10 17.41 31.85
C GLU A 228 10.05 16.84 32.82
N LYS A 229 9.26 17.71 33.46
CA LYS A 229 8.20 17.27 34.39
C LYS A 229 7.09 16.50 33.68
N LEU A 230 6.72 16.88 32.46
CA LEU A 230 5.68 16.18 31.71
C LEU A 230 6.15 14.84 31.13
N LYS A 231 7.46 14.65 30.89
CA LYS A 231 8.01 13.33 30.50
C LYS A 231 7.91 12.29 31.62
N SER A 232 7.89 12.70 32.88
CA SER A 232 7.93 11.82 34.06
C SER A 232 6.56 11.56 34.70
N ALA A 233 5.51 12.27 34.28
CA ALA A 233 4.19 12.22 34.91
C ALA A 233 3.25 11.17 34.27
N ARG A 234 3.17 9.97 34.85
CA ARG A 234 2.12 8.97 34.48
C ARG A 234 0.75 9.30 35.07
N ASN A 235 0.70 9.92 36.25
CA ASN A 235 -0.49 10.49 36.88
C ASN A 235 -0.19 11.95 37.27
N PRO A 236 -1.06 12.92 37.00
CA PRO A 236 -0.80 14.30 37.39
C PRO A 236 -0.94 14.46 38.91
N ASP A 237 0.14 14.87 39.56
CA ASP A 237 0.10 15.30 40.95
C ASP A 237 -0.48 16.72 41.05
N LYS A 238 -0.95 17.10 42.25
CA LYS A 238 -1.50 18.44 42.54
C LYS A 238 -0.54 19.59 42.16
N THR A 239 0.76 19.34 42.20
CA THR A 239 1.81 20.29 41.79
C THR A 239 1.78 20.59 40.29
N ILE A 240 1.44 19.60 39.45
CA ILE A 240 1.31 19.78 38.00
C ILE A 240 0.05 20.59 37.68
N GLU A 241 -1.05 20.36 38.41
CA GLU A 241 -2.27 21.15 38.27
C GLU A 241 -2.01 22.64 38.57
N GLN A 242 -1.38 22.93 39.72
CA GLN A 242 -1.03 24.28 40.11
C GLN A 242 -0.06 24.94 39.11
N MET A 243 0.95 24.21 38.64
CA MET A 243 1.89 24.69 37.63
C MET A 243 1.19 25.09 36.32
N ILE A 244 0.23 24.28 35.84
CA ILE A 244 -0.54 24.59 34.63
C ILE A 244 -1.40 25.84 34.84
N GLU A 245 -2.12 25.92 35.96
CA GLU A 245 -2.98 27.08 36.26
C GLU A 245 -2.16 28.37 36.40
N GLU A 246 -1.06 28.34 37.15
CA GLU A 246 -0.17 29.50 37.35
C GLU A 246 0.45 29.98 36.05
N PHE A 247 0.85 29.07 35.16
CA PHE A 247 1.40 29.47 33.87
C PHE A 247 0.36 30.10 32.95
N ILE A 248 -0.88 29.59 32.94
CA ILE A 248 -1.96 30.22 32.15
C ILE A 248 -2.30 31.59 32.71
N ILE A 249 -2.32 31.75 34.04
CA ILE A 249 -2.48 33.06 34.68
C ILE A 249 -1.33 33.97 34.25
N PHE A 250 -0.09 33.51 34.32
CA PHE A 250 1.10 34.24 33.90
C PHE A 250 1.04 34.70 32.43
N LEU A 251 0.56 33.85 31.52
CA LEU A 251 0.29 34.25 30.13
C LEU A 251 -0.78 35.35 30.01
N SER A 252 -1.74 35.36 30.94
CA SER A 252 -2.92 36.24 30.93
C SER A 252 -2.69 37.59 31.65
N THR A 253 -1.70 37.70 32.54
CA THR A 253 -1.50 38.88 33.42
C THR A 253 -0.95 40.11 32.71
N HIS A 254 -0.43 39.98 31.49
CA HIS A 254 0.16 41.10 30.75
C HIS A 254 -0.89 41.70 29.79
N GLU A 255 -1.76 42.55 30.34
CA GLU A 255 -2.76 43.32 29.57
C GLU A 255 -2.11 44.38 28.66
N PHE A 256 -2.77 44.65 27.53
CA PHE A 256 -2.32 45.58 26.51
C PHE A 256 -2.69 47.03 26.85
N GLY A 257 -1.71 47.92 26.72
CA GLY A 257 -1.95 49.36 26.76
C GLY A 257 -2.92 49.81 25.67
N THR A 258 -3.85 50.68 26.04
CA THR A 258 -4.67 51.48 25.11
C THR A 258 -3.78 52.25 24.13
N ALA A 259 -4.33 52.61 22.96
CA ALA A 259 -3.72 53.15 21.73
C ALA A 259 -2.60 54.22 21.80
N THR A 260 -2.22 54.70 22.99
CA THR A 260 -1.20 55.72 23.24
C THR A 260 0.06 55.21 23.94
N GLN A 261 0.18 53.91 24.27
CA GLN A 261 1.42 53.33 24.83
C GLN A 261 2.20 52.52 23.79
N THR A 262 3.53 52.58 23.87
CA THR A 262 4.45 51.74 23.09
C THR A 262 4.07 50.27 23.31
N LYS A 263 3.73 49.54 22.24
CA LYS A 263 3.34 48.12 22.32
C LYS A 263 4.53 47.27 22.76
N THR A 264 4.73 47.13 24.08
CA THR A 264 5.70 46.22 24.70
C THR A 264 5.38 44.77 24.35
N LEU A 265 6.40 43.94 24.15
CA LEU A 265 6.21 42.53 23.80
C LEU A 265 5.65 41.75 24.99
N ASN A 266 4.40 41.28 24.91
CA ASN A 266 3.82 40.43 25.94
C ASN A 266 4.55 39.06 26.06
N ILE A 267 4.20 38.27 27.06
CA ILE A 267 4.81 36.95 27.29
C ILE A 267 4.56 36.00 26.12
N LEU A 268 3.37 36.05 25.51
CA LEU A 268 3.04 35.24 24.33
C LEU A 268 4.02 35.52 23.17
N ASN A 269 4.37 36.78 22.93
CA ASN A 269 5.35 37.18 21.92
C ASN A 269 6.75 36.63 22.26
N ILE A 270 7.16 36.70 23.52
CA ILE A 270 8.47 36.17 23.98
C ILE A 270 8.55 34.66 23.82
N ILE A 271 7.52 33.93 24.24
CA ILE A 271 7.44 32.46 24.11
C ILE A 271 7.39 32.06 22.63
N SER A 272 6.65 32.81 21.79
CA SER A 272 6.57 32.50 20.37
C SER A 272 7.94 32.51 19.69
N VAL A 273 8.81 33.46 20.03
CA VAL A 273 10.18 33.56 19.51
C VAL A 273 11.04 32.37 19.96
N LEU A 274 10.84 31.85 21.17
CA LEU A 274 11.54 30.66 21.67
C LEU A 274 11.01 29.36 21.06
N GLU A 275 9.68 29.25 20.88
CA GLU A 275 9.02 28.05 20.35
C GLU A 275 7.95 28.40 19.29
N PRO A 276 8.32 28.67 18.03
CA PRO A 276 7.37 29.07 16.98
C PRO A 276 6.26 28.05 16.65
N ARG A 277 6.44 26.77 17.03
CA ARG A 277 5.49 25.68 16.76
C ARG A 277 4.54 25.37 17.93
N ALA A 278 4.64 26.13 19.03
CA ALA A 278 3.86 25.90 20.25
C ALA A 278 3.98 24.46 20.79
N ASP A 279 5.18 23.87 20.72
CA ASP A 279 5.43 22.48 21.13
C ASP A 279 5.17 22.25 22.62
N TRP A 280 5.35 23.27 23.47
CA TRP A 280 4.97 23.23 24.89
C TRP A 280 3.50 22.83 25.09
N SER A 281 2.58 23.44 24.34
CA SER A 281 1.13 23.20 24.52
C SER A 281 0.73 21.79 24.10
N ARG A 282 1.37 21.23 23.06
CA ARG A 282 1.17 19.84 22.64
C ARG A 282 1.43 18.89 23.80
N LYS A 283 2.55 19.07 24.52
CA LYS A 283 2.94 18.21 25.64
C LYS A 283 1.90 18.23 26.78
N TRP A 284 1.20 19.35 26.96
CA TRP A 284 0.22 19.51 28.02
C TRP A 284 -1.11 18.82 27.68
N ILE A 285 -1.44 18.73 26.40
CA ILE A 285 -2.71 18.18 25.90
C ILE A 285 -2.65 16.65 25.69
N VAL A 286 -1.45 16.04 25.61
CA VAL A 286 -1.27 14.60 25.33
C VAL A 286 -1.96 13.68 26.38
N SER A 287 -1.80 13.95 27.68
CA SER A 287 -2.45 13.14 28.72
C SER A 287 -3.90 13.61 28.95
N LEU A 288 -4.84 12.67 29.07
CA LEU A 288 -6.26 12.96 29.33
C LEU A 288 -6.43 13.84 30.57
N ALA A 289 -5.65 13.59 31.62
CA ALA A 289 -5.79 14.27 32.90
C ALA A 289 -5.20 15.69 32.87
N THR A 290 -4.02 15.89 32.28
CA THR A 290 -3.42 17.23 32.11
C THR A 290 -4.21 18.08 31.11
N ARG A 291 -4.74 17.47 30.04
CA ARG A 291 -5.61 18.14 29.05
C ARG A 291 -6.83 18.76 29.69
N LYS A 292 -7.53 18.03 30.58
CA LYS A 292 -8.74 18.54 31.24
C LYS A 292 -8.41 19.77 32.08
N ILE A 293 -7.35 19.70 32.88
CA ILE A 293 -6.88 20.81 33.72
C ILE A 293 -6.50 22.01 32.84
N PHE A 294 -5.70 21.78 31.81
CA PHE A 294 -5.24 22.82 30.90
C PHE A 294 -6.38 23.54 30.17
N LEU A 295 -7.32 22.79 29.58
CA LEU A 295 -8.47 23.39 28.91
C LEU A 295 -9.36 24.16 29.89
N THR A 296 -9.51 23.68 31.12
CA THR A 296 -10.24 24.39 32.17
C THR A 296 -9.53 25.69 32.56
N ALA A 297 -8.21 25.68 32.69
CA ALA A 297 -7.41 26.86 32.97
C ALA A 297 -7.52 27.91 31.85
N ILE A 298 -7.44 27.49 30.57
CA ILE A 298 -7.65 28.40 29.42
C ILE A 298 -9.06 28.98 29.44
N GLY A 299 -10.09 28.16 29.74
CA GLY A 299 -11.47 28.63 29.83
C GLY A 299 -11.70 29.69 30.92
N LYS A 300 -10.85 29.74 31.95
CA LYS A 300 -10.86 30.80 32.97
C LYS A 300 -10.22 32.12 32.48
N SER A 301 -9.53 32.11 31.33
CA SER A 301 -8.79 33.24 30.76
C SER A 301 -9.26 33.61 29.33
N PRO A 302 -10.49 34.12 29.15
CA PRO A 302 -11.05 34.40 27.83
C PRO A 302 -10.28 35.47 27.03
N ASN A 303 -9.69 36.46 27.71
CA ASN A 303 -8.90 37.52 27.06
C ASN A 303 -7.67 36.97 26.32
N LEU A 304 -6.99 35.97 26.89
CA LEU A 304 -5.85 35.31 26.25
C LEU A 304 -6.29 34.60 24.96
N LEU A 305 -7.43 33.91 25.02
CA LEU A 305 -7.97 33.20 23.85
C LEU A 305 -8.41 34.15 22.74
N GLN A 306 -9.03 35.29 23.09
CA GLN A 306 -9.39 36.34 22.13
C GLN A 306 -8.15 36.92 21.42
N GLN A 307 -7.06 37.14 22.15
CA GLN A 307 -5.81 37.64 21.57
C GLN A 307 -5.18 36.62 20.61
N ILE A 308 -5.10 35.35 21.02
CA ILE A 308 -4.62 34.26 20.17
C ILE A 308 -5.43 34.21 18.87
N MET A 309 -6.77 34.28 18.98
CA MET A 309 -7.65 34.29 17.80
C MET A 309 -7.45 35.52 16.92
N HIS A 310 -7.23 36.70 17.50
CA HIS A 310 -6.93 37.91 16.74
C HIS A 310 -5.64 37.78 15.91
N TYR A 311 -4.57 37.22 16.49
CA TYR A 311 -3.33 36.96 15.76
C TYR A 311 -3.53 35.97 14.62
N VAL A 312 -4.28 34.88 14.86
CA VAL A 312 -4.59 33.87 13.84
C VAL A 312 -5.41 34.48 12.71
N GLN A 313 -6.49 35.20 13.01
CA GLN A 313 -7.35 35.78 11.98
C GLN A 313 -6.59 36.78 11.10
N ARG A 314 -5.85 37.71 11.72
CA ARG A 314 -5.05 38.70 10.99
C ARG A 314 -4.01 38.03 10.09
N GLY A 315 -3.31 37.02 10.58
CA GLY A 315 -2.30 36.30 9.79
C GLY A 315 -2.87 35.35 8.74
N LEU A 316 -4.12 34.89 8.86
CA LEU A 316 -4.80 34.13 7.80
C LEU A 316 -5.34 35.03 6.68
N GLU A 317 -5.80 36.24 7.02
CA GLU A 317 -6.24 37.25 6.05
C GLU A 317 -5.06 37.76 5.20
N GLU A 318 -3.95 38.13 5.87
CA GLU A 318 -2.71 38.64 5.28
C GLU A 318 -1.50 37.82 5.76
N PRO A 319 -1.18 36.69 5.09
CA PRO A 319 -0.11 35.81 5.53
C PRO A 319 1.27 36.44 5.32
N PRO A 320 2.16 36.41 6.33
CA PRO A 320 3.48 37.02 6.23
C PRO A 320 4.43 36.20 5.33
N HIS A 321 5.22 36.89 4.50
CA HIS A 321 6.03 36.23 3.46
C HIS A 321 7.41 35.73 3.93
N SER A 322 8.02 36.34 4.95
CA SER A 322 9.36 35.96 5.42
C SER A 322 9.64 36.31 6.88
N ILE A 323 10.65 35.65 7.43
CA ILE A 323 11.25 35.88 8.75
C ILE A 323 12.64 36.47 8.50
N ALA A 324 12.93 37.64 9.08
CA ALA A 324 14.23 38.28 8.96
C ALA A 324 14.86 38.49 10.35
N ALA A 325 16.10 38.04 10.52
CA ALA A 325 16.96 38.39 11.65
C ALA A 325 18.26 38.98 11.11
N SER A 326 18.67 40.14 11.61
CA SER A 326 19.93 40.76 11.24
C SER A 326 21.00 40.37 12.26
N ILE A 327 22.11 39.82 11.76
CA ILE A 327 23.32 39.52 12.53
C ILE A 327 24.40 40.46 12.02
N TYR A 328 24.93 41.33 12.88
CA TYR A 328 26.07 42.19 12.57
C TYR A 328 27.34 41.59 13.20
N ASP A 329 28.45 41.57 12.46
CA ASP A 329 29.67 40.85 12.87
C ASP A 329 30.55 41.62 13.88
N ASP A 330 30.30 42.91 14.17
CA ASP A 330 31.15 43.68 15.09
C ASP A 330 30.43 44.86 15.80
N PRO A 331 30.12 44.76 17.11
CA PRO A 331 30.08 43.54 17.91
C PRO A 331 28.99 42.58 17.38
N MET A 332 29.05 41.28 17.71
CA MET A 332 28.06 40.27 17.33
C MET A 332 26.65 40.66 17.82
N GLU A 333 25.90 41.42 17.02
CA GLU A 333 24.59 41.97 17.37
C GLU A 333 23.51 41.18 16.64
N VAL A 334 22.70 40.44 17.40
CA VAL A 334 21.49 39.77 16.90
C VAL A 334 20.30 40.67 17.20
N ILE A 335 19.66 41.15 16.14
CA ILE A 335 18.43 41.95 16.22
C ILE A 335 17.31 41.21 15.49
N ILE A 336 16.22 40.98 16.22
CA ILE A 336 14.98 40.42 15.68
C ILE A 336 13.99 41.57 15.52
N ASN A 337 13.65 41.91 14.27
CA ASN A 337 12.72 42.98 13.98
C ASN A 337 11.32 42.67 14.50
N GLY A 338 10.55 43.70 14.86
CA GLY A 338 9.20 43.52 15.37
C GLY A 338 8.25 42.81 14.40
N SER A 339 8.41 43.01 13.08
CA SER A 339 7.65 42.27 12.06
C SER A 339 7.92 40.76 12.12
N THR A 340 9.16 40.36 12.39
CA THR A 340 9.53 38.95 12.59
C THR A 340 8.89 38.39 13.85
N VAL A 341 8.82 39.18 14.93
CA VAL A 341 8.12 38.80 16.17
C VAL A 341 6.62 38.64 15.90
N GLU A 342 5.97 39.53 15.16
CA GLU A 342 4.55 39.38 14.79
C GLU A 342 4.30 38.11 13.96
N THR A 343 5.16 37.84 12.96
CA THR A 343 5.07 36.62 12.13
C THR A 343 5.19 35.35 12.96
N VAL A 344 6.19 35.29 13.84
CA VAL A 344 6.42 34.12 14.69
C VAL A 344 5.31 33.95 15.74
N THR A 345 4.77 35.05 16.27
CA THR A 345 3.61 35.04 17.17
C THR A 345 2.38 34.48 16.47
N TYR A 346 2.12 34.91 15.23
CA TYR A 346 1.06 34.34 14.40
C TYR A 346 1.23 32.82 14.21
N LEU A 347 2.43 32.37 13.79
CA LEU A 347 2.71 30.95 13.57
C LEU A 347 2.52 30.11 14.85
N HIS A 348 2.96 30.65 15.98
CA HIS A 348 2.77 30.03 17.29
C HIS A 348 1.28 29.88 17.63
N CYS A 349 0.52 30.95 17.45
CA CYS A 349 -0.92 30.96 17.72
C CYS A 349 -1.68 30.04 16.76
N LEU A 350 -1.29 29.98 15.48
CA LEU A 350 -1.87 29.08 14.49
C LEU A 350 -1.67 27.61 14.91
N CYS A 351 -0.43 27.23 15.25
CA CYS A 351 -0.12 25.90 15.76
C CYS A 351 -0.92 25.58 17.04
N PHE A 352 -1.02 26.53 17.97
CA PHE A 352 -1.76 26.38 19.22
C PHE A 352 -3.25 26.11 18.97
N VAL A 353 -3.90 26.92 18.12
CA VAL A 353 -5.32 26.75 17.76
C VAL A 353 -5.55 25.42 17.03
N SER A 354 -4.67 25.05 16.10
CA SER A 354 -4.74 23.75 15.42
C SER A 354 -4.66 22.59 16.41
N GLN A 355 -3.78 22.64 17.40
CA GLN A 355 -3.66 21.62 18.45
C GLN A 355 -4.91 21.53 19.33
N LEU A 356 -5.59 22.64 19.62
CA LEU A 356 -6.88 22.63 20.32
C LEU A 356 -7.99 21.98 19.48
N CYS A 357 -7.99 22.21 18.16
CA CYS A 357 -9.00 21.68 17.23
C CYS A 357 -8.98 20.15 17.14
N VAL A 358 -7.84 19.51 17.40
CA VAL A 358 -7.67 18.04 17.44
C VAL A 358 -8.68 17.38 18.38
N TYR A 359 -8.96 17.99 19.53
CA TYR A 359 -9.73 17.38 20.60
C TYR A 359 -11.13 17.96 20.72
N LYS A 360 -12.13 17.10 20.97
CA LYS A 360 -13.53 17.51 21.13
C LYS A 360 -13.72 18.63 22.17
N ALA A 361 -13.11 18.49 23.34
CA ALA A 361 -13.18 19.50 24.41
C ALA A 361 -12.54 20.84 24.03
N GLY A 362 -11.50 20.83 23.19
CA GLY A 362 -10.89 22.06 22.65
C GLY A 362 -11.79 22.74 21.62
N ARG A 363 -12.45 21.96 20.75
CA ARG A 363 -13.47 22.48 19.82
C ARG A 363 -14.67 23.08 20.53
N GLU A 364 -15.12 22.46 21.62
CA GLU A 364 -16.20 22.98 22.47
C GLU A 364 -15.77 24.30 23.14
N LEU A 365 -14.58 24.35 23.72
CA LEU A 365 -14.01 25.56 24.31
C LEU A 365 -13.95 26.73 23.32
N LEU A 366 -13.51 26.48 22.08
CA LEU A 366 -13.46 27.51 21.03
C LEU A 366 -14.85 27.95 20.57
N LYS A 367 -15.87 27.08 20.62
CA LYS A 367 -17.24 27.44 20.23
C LYS A 367 -18.01 28.20 21.31
N GLU A 368 -17.76 27.88 22.58
CA GLU A 368 -18.46 28.47 23.73
C GLU A 368 -18.01 29.91 24.02
N ASN A 369 -16.77 30.26 23.66
CA ASN A 369 -16.24 31.61 23.85
C ASN A 369 -16.79 32.59 22.79
N THR A 370 -17.13 33.80 23.24
CA THR A 370 -17.58 34.88 22.35
C THR A 370 -16.37 35.60 21.74
N PHE A 371 -16.14 35.35 20.46
CA PHE A 371 -15.20 36.08 19.62
C PHE A 371 -15.93 37.09 18.72
N ASP A 372 -15.21 38.07 18.17
CA ASP A 372 -15.76 39.04 17.20
C ASP A 372 -16.33 38.33 15.96
N ILE A 373 -15.68 37.24 15.54
CA ILE A 373 -16.18 36.29 14.53
C ILE A 373 -16.37 34.93 15.20
N PRO A 374 -17.58 34.36 15.21
CA PRO A 374 -17.82 33.05 15.80
C PRO A 374 -16.91 31.98 15.20
N PHE A 375 -16.24 31.20 16.06
CA PHE A 375 -15.33 30.17 15.59
C PHE A 375 -16.09 28.98 14.99
N SER A 376 -15.74 28.63 13.76
CA SER A 376 -16.15 27.37 13.13
C SER A 376 -14.93 26.64 12.60
N VAL A 377 -14.90 25.32 12.80
CA VAL A 377 -13.77 24.48 12.35
C VAL A 377 -13.65 24.50 10.83
N SER A 378 -14.77 24.41 10.10
CA SER A 378 -14.79 24.51 8.64
C SER A 378 -14.30 25.89 8.17
N GLY A 379 -14.77 27.00 8.77
CA GLY A 379 -14.28 28.34 8.45
C GLY A 379 -12.78 28.52 8.70
N PHE A 380 -12.26 27.98 9.80
CA PHE A 380 -10.83 28.00 10.13
C PHE A 380 -9.98 27.21 9.12
N LEU A 381 -10.43 26.00 8.75
CA LEU A 381 -9.76 25.15 7.76
C LEU A 381 -9.72 25.82 6.38
N THR A 382 -10.85 26.36 5.94
CA THR A 382 -11.00 27.08 4.67
C THR A 382 -10.14 28.35 4.65
N ALA A 383 -10.06 29.10 5.75
CA ALA A 383 -9.17 30.27 5.85
C ALA A 383 -7.68 29.87 5.84
N SER A 384 -7.31 28.80 6.54
CA SER A 384 -5.95 28.24 6.57
C SER A 384 -5.50 27.77 5.19
N LEU A 385 -6.39 27.11 4.45
CA LEU A 385 -6.11 26.67 3.10
C LEU A 385 -5.97 27.85 2.13
N ARG A 386 -6.83 28.88 2.22
CA ARG A 386 -6.68 30.11 1.41
C ARG A 386 -5.35 30.81 1.70
N ALA A 387 -4.92 30.86 2.96
CA ALA A 387 -3.63 31.44 3.33
C ALA A 387 -2.45 30.64 2.77
N LEU A 388 -2.50 29.31 2.86
CA LEU A 388 -1.49 28.41 2.28
C LEU A 388 -1.42 28.54 0.75
N ASN A 389 -2.56 28.63 0.07
CA ASN A 389 -2.64 28.86 -1.37
C ASN A 389 -2.03 30.21 -1.80
N LYS A 390 -2.07 31.24 -0.93
CA LYS A 390 -1.39 32.52 -1.18
C LYS A 390 0.12 32.39 -0.97
N LEU A 391 0.54 31.70 0.09
CA LEU A 391 1.96 31.52 0.45
C LEU A 391 2.72 30.64 -0.56
N SER A 392 2.05 29.70 -1.21
CA SER A 392 2.66 28.73 -2.14
C SER A 392 3.05 29.30 -3.51
N ILE A 393 2.52 30.47 -3.88
CA ILE A 393 2.84 31.16 -5.14
C ILE A 393 4.23 31.81 -5.08
N GLU A 394 4.73 32.07 -3.88
CA GLU A 394 6.02 32.70 -3.61
C GLU A 394 6.99 31.68 -2.97
N THR A 395 8.31 31.87 -3.13
CA THR A 395 9.35 30.89 -2.75
C THR A 395 9.17 30.29 -1.35
N LEU A 396 9.42 28.97 -1.23
CA LEU A 396 9.37 28.18 0.02
C LEU A 396 10.00 28.92 1.21
N SER A 397 9.15 29.48 2.05
CA SER A 397 9.54 30.19 3.27
C SER A 397 9.31 29.30 4.49
N SER A 398 10.08 29.52 5.56
CA SER A 398 9.88 28.85 6.86
C SER A 398 8.46 29.06 7.42
N VAL A 399 7.78 30.13 7.02
CA VAL A 399 6.38 30.42 7.36
C VAL A 399 5.43 29.40 6.71
N TYR A 400 5.67 29.06 5.43
CA TYR A 400 4.90 28.06 4.71
C TYR A 400 5.00 26.69 5.38
N ASP A 401 6.21 26.27 5.76
CA ASP A 401 6.43 24.95 6.39
C ASP A 401 5.70 24.83 7.74
N VAL A 402 5.75 25.87 8.58
CA VAL A 402 5.05 25.87 9.88
C VAL A 402 3.54 25.95 9.69
N SER A 403 3.06 26.67 8.67
CA SER A 403 1.62 26.72 8.35
C SER A 403 1.11 25.37 7.84
N CYS A 404 1.90 24.66 7.01
CA CYS A 404 1.60 23.29 6.61
C CYS A 404 1.57 22.35 7.81
N TYR A 405 2.55 22.50 8.72
CA TYR A 405 2.62 21.74 9.97
C TYR A 405 1.37 21.96 10.85
N ALA A 406 0.89 23.20 10.94
CA ALA A 406 -0.32 23.52 11.68
C ALA A 406 -1.58 22.88 11.08
N LEU A 407 -1.71 22.85 9.75
CA LEU A 407 -2.83 22.19 9.07
C LEU A 407 -2.80 20.67 9.30
N GLN A 408 -1.61 20.05 9.28
CA GLN A 408 -1.46 18.60 9.42
C GLN A 408 -2.05 18.07 10.73
N PHE A 409 -1.94 18.81 11.85
CA PHE A 409 -2.56 18.42 13.11
C PHE A 409 -4.07 18.16 13.00
N VAL A 410 -4.75 18.96 12.19
CA VAL A 410 -6.19 18.87 12.00
C VAL A 410 -6.51 17.75 11.02
N LEU A 411 -5.70 17.57 9.97
CA LEU A 411 -5.85 16.52 8.96
C LEU A 411 -5.66 15.11 9.52
N ASP A 412 -4.74 14.92 10.47
CA ASP A 412 -4.43 13.61 11.07
C ASP A 412 -5.59 13.04 11.93
N GLN A 413 -6.70 13.77 12.10
CA GLN A 413 -7.81 13.33 12.94
C GLN A 413 -9.04 12.90 12.12
N PRO A 414 -9.49 11.63 12.25
CA PRO A 414 -10.59 11.08 11.44
C PRO A 414 -11.98 11.63 11.84
N THR A 415 -12.07 12.42 12.92
CA THR A 415 -13.36 12.90 13.45
C THR A 415 -13.85 14.21 12.83
N ILE A 416 -13.05 14.84 11.97
CA ILE A 416 -13.38 16.12 11.36
C ILE A 416 -13.92 15.84 9.95
N LEU A 417 -15.21 16.11 9.76
CA LEU A 417 -15.84 16.05 8.45
C LEU A 417 -15.47 17.32 7.68
N TYR A 418 -14.96 17.13 6.46
CA TYR A 418 -14.63 18.23 5.54
C TYR A 418 -15.84 18.53 4.66
N ASP A 419 -16.02 19.80 4.31
CA ASP A 419 -17.08 20.22 3.41
C ASP A 419 -16.61 20.20 1.94
N TYR A 420 -17.57 20.18 1.02
CA TYR A 420 -17.32 20.24 -0.42
C TYR A 420 -16.58 21.53 -0.82
N GLU A 421 -16.81 22.64 -0.11
CA GLU A 421 -16.12 23.92 -0.32
C GLU A 421 -14.61 23.79 -0.03
N PHE A 422 -14.21 23.10 1.04
CA PHE A 422 -12.82 22.86 1.39
C PHE A 422 -12.11 22.04 0.31
N TYR A 423 -12.72 20.96 -0.16
CA TYR A 423 -12.18 20.16 -1.27
C TYR A 423 -12.08 20.96 -2.57
N HIS A 424 -13.08 21.79 -2.85
CA HIS A 424 -13.07 22.68 -4.00
C HIS A 424 -11.90 23.67 -3.94
N ILE A 425 -11.71 24.37 -2.82
CA ILE A 425 -10.60 25.32 -2.63
C ILE A 425 -9.24 24.63 -2.71
N ALA A 426 -9.15 23.39 -2.22
CA ALA A 426 -7.92 22.61 -2.27
C ALA A 426 -7.53 22.30 -3.72
N LEU A 427 -8.51 22.00 -4.59
CA LEU A 427 -8.25 21.48 -5.93
C LEU A 427 -8.47 22.52 -7.05
N CYS A 428 -9.07 23.68 -6.76
CA CYS A 428 -9.45 24.66 -7.78
C CYS A 428 -8.26 25.13 -8.64
N HIS A 429 -7.06 25.24 -8.05
CA HIS A 429 -5.85 25.64 -8.76
C HIS A 429 -5.42 24.63 -9.83
N LEU A 430 -5.65 23.32 -9.62
CA LEU A 430 -5.30 22.27 -10.58
C LEU A 430 -6.02 22.43 -11.92
N SER A 431 -7.24 22.97 -11.90
CA SER A 431 -8.06 23.21 -13.10
C SER A 431 -7.63 24.45 -13.91
N SER A 432 -6.87 25.37 -13.29
CA SER A 432 -6.52 26.68 -13.84
C SER A 432 -5.17 26.74 -14.58
N PHE A 433 -4.31 25.73 -14.41
CA PHE A 433 -3.01 25.67 -15.06
C PHE A 433 -3.06 24.89 -16.38
N SER A 434 -2.28 25.35 -17.36
CA SER A 434 -2.06 24.61 -18.61
C SER A 434 -1.32 23.30 -18.33
N GLU A 435 -1.62 22.24 -19.10
CA GLU A 435 -1.14 20.85 -18.90
C GLU A 435 0.39 20.68 -18.72
N ASN A 436 1.18 21.72 -19.00
CA ASN A 436 2.64 21.65 -19.08
C ASN A 436 3.41 22.11 -17.82
N ASN A 437 2.78 22.82 -16.85
CA ASN A 437 3.47 23.32 -15.66
C ASN A 437 2.57 23.28 -14.41
N ILE A 438 2.16 22.08 -13.99
CA ILE A 438 1.33 21.90 -12.79
C ILE A 438 2.19 21.23 -11.72
N ASN A 439 2.48 21.94 -10.63
CA ASN A 439 3.01 21.35 -9.40
C ASN A 439 1.88 21.36 -8.38
N ILE A 440 1.52 20.19 -7.84
CA ILE A 440 0.62 20.12 -6.68
C ILE A 440 1.41 20.63 -5.48
N TRP A 441 0.85 21.58 -4.73
CA TRP A 441 1.51 22.03 -3.52
C TRP A 441 1.55 20.92 -2.47
N PRO A 442 2.63 20.81 -1.66
CA PRO A 442 2.73 19.77 -0.63
C PRO A 442 1.51 19.64 0.29
N HIS A 443 0.89 20.76 0.69
CA HIS A 443 -0.32 20.73 1.53
C HIS A 443 -1.54 20.18 0.76
N THR A 444 -1.69 20.51 -0.52
CA THR A 444 -2.73 19.93 -1.38
C THR A 444 -2.57 18.43 -1.53
N LEU A 445 -1.32 17.94 -1.67
CA LEU A 445 -1.05 16.51 -1.74
C LEU A 445 -1.47 15.78 -0.46
N ASN A 446 -1.17 16.36 0.71
CA ASN A 446 -1.61 15.83 2.00
C ASN A 446 -3.15 15.83 2.12
N ILE A 447 -3.82 16.87 1.61
CA ILE A 447 -5.30 16.92 1.57
C ILE A 447 -5.84 15.82 0.66
N ILE A 448 -5.28 15.61 -0.54
CA ILE A 448 -5.69 14.54 -1.46
C ILE A 448 -5.53 13.16 -0.79
N LEU A 449 -4.43 12.91 -0.07
CA LEU A 449 -4.26 11.66 0.69
C LEU A 449 -5.38 11.46 1.70
N CYS A 450 -5.78 12.50 2.44
CA CYS A 450 -6.89 12.46 3.38
C CYS A 450 -8.24 12.28 2.67
N MET A 451 -8.44 12.94 1.52
CA MET A 451 -9.66 12.78 0.70
C MET A 451 -9.87 11.33 0.29
N LEU A 452 -8.80 10.63 -0.12
CA LEU A 452 -8.85 9.22 -0.52
C LEU A 452 -9.21 8.26 0.63
N ASP A 453 -9.03 8.68 1.88
CA ASP A 453 -9.46 7.92 3.06
C ASP A 453 -10.95 8.16 3.41
N THR A 454 -11.64 9.07 2.70
CA THR A 454 -13.07 9.40 2.90
C THR A 454 -13.92 9.04 1.67
N ALA A 455 -15.15 8.58 1.88
CA ALA A 455 -16.08 8.26 0.78
C ALA A 455 -16.44 9.50 -0.07
N ASP A 456 -16.70 10.65 0.58
CA ASP A 456 -17.05 11.89 -0.12
C ASP A 456 -15.84 12.48 -0.88
N GLY A 457 -14.65 12.45 -0.29
CA GLY A 457 -13.43 12.94 -0.92
C GLY A 457 -12.98 12.09 -2.11
N SER A 458 -13.02 10.76 -1.99
CA SER A 458 -12.75 9.85 -3.11
C SER A 458 -13.74 10.06 -4.27
N THR A 459 -15.04 10.19 -3.96
CA THR A 459 -16.08 10.50 -4.96
C THR A 459 -15.84 11.85 -5.63
N PHE A 460 -15.44 12.87 -4.86
CA PHE A 460 -15.10 14.19 -5.40
C PHE A 460 -13.94 14.11 -6.41
N LEU A 461 -12.88 13.39 -6.06
CA LEU A 461 -11.67 13.25 -6.89
C LEU A 461 -11.93 12.60 -8.24
N ILE A 462 -12.95 11.73 -8.33
CA ILE A 462 -13.34 11.04 -9.56
C ILE A 462 -14.50 11.73 -10.31
N SER A 463 -15.27 12.60 -9.64
CA SER A 463 -16.40 13.31 -10.24
C SER A 463 -15.98 14.41 -11.22
N GLU A 464 -16.84 14.67 -12.22
CA GLU A 464 -16.68 15.82 -13.11
C GLU A 464 -16.95 17.11 -12.32
N CYS A 465 -15.95 18.00 -12.20
CA CYS A 465 -16.12 19.33 -11.61
C CYS A 465 -17.05 20.19 -12.49
N LYS A 466 -18.38 20.09 -12.29
CA LYS A 466 -19.41 20.74 -13.13
C LYS A 466 -19.46 22.28 -13.04
N GLU A 467 -18.77 22.92 -12.11
CA GLU A 467 -19.00 24.36 -11.84
C GLU A 467 -18.07 25.36 -12.53
N HIS A 468 -17.03 24.95 -13.29
CA HIS A 468 -16.04 25.93 -13.79
C HIS A 468 -15.74 25.85 -15.30
N THR A 469 -16.73 25.52 -16.11
CA THR A 469 -16.66 25.69 -17.58
C THR A 469 -17.31 27.01 -18.01
N VAL A 470 -16.68 28.14 -17.69
CA VAL A 470 -16.89 29.37 -18.45
C VAL A 470 -15.65 29.55 -19.31
N ASN A 471 -15.76 29.14 -20.59
CA ASN A 471 -14.79 29.35 -21.69
C ASN A 471 -13.60 28.39 -21.84
N PHE A 472 -13.85 27.07 -21.93
CA PHE A 472 -12.90 26.17 -22.60
C PHE A 472 -13.64 25.20 -23.53
N GLU A 473 -13.43 25.35 -24.84
CA GLU A 473 -13.87 24.39 -25.86
C GLU A 473 -12.92 23.18 -25.86
N SER A 474 -13.34 22.04 -25.31
CA SER A 474 -12.96 20.68 -25.74
C SER A 474 -13.63 19.61 -24.86
N ASN A 475 -14.13 18.55 -25.50
CA ASN A 475 -14.98 17.47 -24.98
C ASN A 475 -14.31 16.47 -24.00
N ILE A 476 -13.42 16.90 -23.11
CA ILE A 476 -12.83 16.01 -22.09
C ILE A 476 -13.25 16.53 -20.72
N SER A 477 -14.02 15.74 -19.98
CA SER A 477 -14.36 16.07 -18.61
C SER A 477 -13.12 16.06 -17.73
N LYS A 478 -12.85 17.19 -17.08
CA LYS A 478 -11.60 17.43 -16.34
C LYS A 478 -11.78 17.04 -14.87
N CYS A 479 -11.66 15.75 -14.61
CA CYS A 479 -11.68 15.17 -13.28
C CYS A 479 -10.32 15.42 -12.56
N PRO A 480 -10.29 15.78 -11.25
CA PRO A 480 -9.04 16.01 -10.50
C PRO A 480 -8.03 14.86 -10.60
N ALA A 481 -8.51 13.60 -10.57
CA ALA A 481 -7.69 12.41 -10.70
C ALA A 481 -6.85 12.39 -11.99
N MET A 482 -7.36 12.91 -13.11
CA MET A 482 -6.61 12.98 -14.38
C MET A 482 -5.38 13.88 -14.27
N PHE A 483 -5.48 15.01 -13.57
CA PHE A 483 -4.35 15.94 -13.38
C PHE A 483 -3.24 15.31 -12.54
N ILE A 484 -3.60 14.52 -11.51
CA ILE A 484 -2.63 13.82 -10.67
C ILE A 484 -1.75 12.89 -11.54
N ILE A 485 -2.36 12.13 -12.47
CA ILE A 485 -1.64 11.26 -13.39
C ILE A 485 -0.73 12.05 -14.34
N ILE A 486 -1.22 13.17 -14.90
CA ILE A 486 -0.42 14.04 -15.79
C ILE A 486 0.80 14.60 -15.03
N ILE A 487 0.64 15.05 -13.79
CA ILE A 487 1.71 15.63 -12.98
C ILE A 487 2.77 14.58 -12.68
N ALA A 488 2.38 13.37 -12.30
CA ALA A 488 3.31 12.26 -12.09
C ALA A 488 4.09 11.93 -13.36
N SER A 489 3.40 11.91 -14.50
CA SER A 489 4.00 11.67 -15.82
C SER A 489 5.02 12.74 -16.19
N ASN A 490 4.68 14.02 -15.98
CA ASN A 490 5.57 15.14 -16.25
C ASN A 490 6.81 15.13 -15.33
N MET A 491 6.64 14.78 -14.06
CA MET A 491 7.75 14.61 -13.13
C MET A 491 8.70 13.50 -13.56
N LEU A 492 8.20 12.33 -13.95
CA LEU A 492 9.02 11.22 -14.45
C LEU A 492 9.86 11.60 -15.68
N ARG A 493 9.38 12.55 -16.50
CA ARG A 493 10.11 13.06 -17.67
C ARG A 493 11.24 14.05 -17.30
N GLN A 494 11.29 14.56 -16.06
CA GLN A 494 12.34 15.49 -15.61
C GLN A 494 13.72 14.81 -15.50
N PRO A 495 14.83 15.57 -15.59
CA PRO A 495 16.15 15.05 -15.29
C PRO A 495 16.31 14.71 -13.79
N LEU A 496 16.96 13.58 -13.49
CA LEU A 496 17.20 13.08 -12.11
C LEU A 496 17.89 14.10 -11.19
N SER A 497 18.66 15.04 -11.75
CA SER A 497 19.36 16.09 -10.98
C SER A 497 18.43 17.14 -10.37
N ILE A 498 17.24 17.35 -10.95
CA ILE A 498 16.28 18.39 -10.54
C ILE A 498 15.01 17.76 -9.91
N MET A 499 14.79 16.47 -10.13
CA MET A 499 13.63 15.75 -9.62
C MET A 499 13.60 15.69 -8.09
N ASN A 500 12.48 16.12 -7.50
CA ASN A 500 12.21 15.92 -6.08
C ASN A 500 11.67 14.50 -5.85
N VAL A 501 12.56 13.60 -5.40
CA VAL A 501 12.25 12.17 -5.19
C VAL A 501 11.20 11.98 -4.10
N GLU A 502 11.30 12.68 -2.96
CA GLU A 502 10.34 12.54 -1.85
C GLU A 502 8.93 12.93 -2.28
N TYR A 503 8.80 14.02 -3.05
CA TYR A 503 7.51 14.46 -3.57
C TYR A 503 6.95 13.48 -4.62
N LEU A 504 7.79 12.94 -5.51
CA LEU A 504 7.36 11.92 -6.48
C LEU A 504 6.87 10.63 -5.79
N VAL A 505 7.58 10.16 -4.76
CA VAL A 505 7.18 8.97 -4.00
C VAL A 505 5.82 9.19 -3.32
N LYS A 506 5.60 10.36 -2.70
CA LYS A 506 4.29 10.72 -2.14
C LYS A 506 3.19 10.81 -3.21
N LEU A 507 3.53 11.29 -4.41
CA LEU A 507 2.59 11.34 -5.52
C LEU A 507 2.21 9.92 -6.00
N PHE A 508 3.16 8.99 -6.02
CA PHE A 508 2.87 7.58 -6.29
C PHE A 508 2.02 6.95 -5.19
N GLU A 509 2.23 7.30 -3.93
CA GLU A 509 1.35 6.86 -2.82
C GLU A 509 -0.10 7.35 -3.02
N VAL A 510 -0.29 8.61 -3.42
CA VAL A 510 -1.61 9.13 -3.81
C VAL A 510 -2.23 8.32 -4.94
N ILE A 511 -1.47 8.03 -5.99
CA ILE A 511 -1.96 7.26 -7.13
C ILE A 511 -2.29 5.81 -6.71
N GLN A 512 -1.48 5.18 -5.86
CA GLN A 512 -1.76 3.84 -5.32
C GLN A 512 -3.07 3.82 -4.53
N LYS A 513 -3.30 4.81 -3.66
CA LYS A 513 -4.57 4.95 -2.93
C LYS A 513 -5.74 5.25 -3.87
N LEU A 514 -5.52 6.05 -4.92
CA LEU A 514 -6.54 6.34 -5.93
C LEU A 514 -7.01 5.06 -6.64
N PHE A 515 -6.13 4.10 -6.93
CA PHE A 515 -6.53 2.80 -7.50
C PHE A 515 -7.27 1.87 -6.54
N ASN A 516 -7.35 2.19 -5.24
CA ASN A 516 -8.31 1.52 -4.35
C ASN A 516 -9.74 2.03 -4.58
N VAL A 517 -9.91 3.20 -5.21
CA VAL A 517 -11.21 3.74 -5.59
C VAL A 517 -11.66 3.09 -6.89
N PHE A 518 -12.84 2.48 -6.83
CA PHE A 518 -13.37 1.57 -7.83
C PHE A 518 -13.42 2.11 -9.27
N ASP A 519 -14.13 3.22 -9.50
CA ASP A 519 -14.31 3.80 -10.84
C ASP A 519 -13.10 4.62 -11.29
N ALA A 520 -12.08 4.79 -10.44
CA ALA A 520 -10.97 5.68 -10.73
C ALA A 520 -10.19 5.23 -11.97
N TYR A 521 -9.97 3.92 -12.14
CA TYR A 521 -9.25 3.40 -13.30
C TYR A 521 -9.99 3.72 -14.62
N GLU A 522 -11.29 3.44 -14.72
CA GLU A 522 -12.07 3.71 -15.95
C GLU A 522 -12.03 5.19 -16.33
N ILE A 523 -12.05 6.07 -15.33
CA ILE A 523 -12.04 7.52 -15.53
C ILE A 523 -10.66 8.02 -16.01
N ILE A 524 -9.57 7.48 -15.48
CA ILE A 524 -8.20 7.94 -15.80
C ILE A 524 -7.49 7.09 -16.86
N GLN A 525 -8.09 6.00 -17.33
CA GLN A 525 -7.50 5.02 -18.25
C GLN A 525 -6.78 5.69 -19.42
N TYR A 526 -7.43 6.64 -20.11
CA TYR A 526 -6.85 7.34 -21.26
C TYR A 526 -5.54 8.07 -20.92
N LYS A 527 -5.47 8.73 -19.76
CA LYS A 527 -4.26 9.45 -19.33
C LYS A 527 -3.17 8.49 -18.83
N VAL A 528 -3.55 7.36 -18.23
CA VAL A 528 -2.57 6.32 -17.86
C VAL A 528 -1.92 5.74 -19.11
N GLU A 529 -2.71 5.37 -20.12
CA GLU A 529 -2.25 4.80 -21.39
C GLU A 529 -1.41 5.78 -22.22
N LYS A 530 -1.85 7.03 -22.37
CA LYS A 530 -1.21 7.99 -23.28
C LYS A 530 -0.11 8.83 -22.65
N GLU A 531 -0.09 9.00 -21.33
CA GLU A 531 0.90 9.85 -20.65
C GLU A 531 1.79 9.09 -19.67
N PHE A 532 1.19 8.31 -18.76
CA PHE A 532 1.91 7.71 -17.63
C PHE A 532 2.83 6.56 -18.05
N TYR A 533 2.32 5.52 -18.73
CA TYR A 533 3.18 4.40 -19.16
C TYR A 533 4.30 4.86 -20.12
N PRO A 534 4.04 5.76 -21.09
CA PRO A 534 5.12 6.35 -21.90
C PRO A 534 6.15 7.13 -21.07
N ALA A 535 5.74 7.80 -19.99
CA ALA A 535 6.67 8.50 -19.09
C ALA A 535 7.55 7.52 -18.29
N VAL A 536 6.99 6.39 -17.86
CA VAL A 536 7.75 5.30 -17.21
C VAL A 536 8.74 4.67 -18.21
N SER A 537 8.30 4.39 -19.43
CA SER A 537 9.16 3.91 -20.54
C SER A 537 10.33 4.86 -20.80
N TYR A 538 10.07 6.18 -20.78
CA TYR A 538 11.09 7.21 -20.90
C TYR A 538 12.07 7.21 -19.73
N PHE A 539 11.60 6.99 -18.50
CA PHE A 539 12.44 6.87 -17.31
C PHE A 539 13.38 5.65 -17.40
N TYR A 540 12.85 4.47 -17.75
CA TYR A 540 13.66 3.26 -17.94
C TYR A 540 14.73 3.42 -19.02
N LYS A 541 14.41 4.05 -20.16
CA LYS A 541 15.42 4.36 -21.21
C LYS A 541 16.55 5.30 -20.76
N LYS A 542 16.36 6.07 -19.68
CA LYS A 542 17.38 6.98 -19.13
C LYS A 542 18.21 6.37 -18.02
N LEU A 543 17.73 5.30 -17.37
CA LEU A 543 18.42 4.67 -16.24
C LEU A 543 19.84 4.25 -16.65
N ASP A 544 20.02 3.57 -17.78
CA ASP A 544 21.33 3.11 -18.27
C ASP A 544 22.38 4.21 -18.47
N LYS A 545 21.96 5.46 -18.73
CA LYS A 545 22.87 6.59 -19.02
C LYS A 545 23.29 7.38 -17.79
N SER A 546 22.60 7.21 -16.66
CA SER A 546 22.73 8.09 -15.48
C SER A 546 22.82 7.33 -14.15
N TYR A 547 22.83 5.99 -14.20
CA TYR A 547 22.81 5.11 -13.02
C TYR A 547 23.99 5.33 -12.07
N PHE A 548 25.22 5.50 -12.59
CA PHE A 548 26.44 5.55 -11.76
C PHE A 548 26.54 6.76 -10.81
N GLU A 549 25.91 7.90 -11.13
CA GLU A 549 26.00 9.11 -10.29
C GLU A 549 24.84 9.25 -9.29
N ASN A 550 23.72 8.57 -9.50
CA ASN A 550 22.49 8.72 -8.71
C ASN A 550 21.85 7.37 -8.31
N GLU A 551 22.65 6.32 -8.15
CA GLU A 551 22.21 4.94 -7.92
C GLU A 551 21.13 4.81 -6.83
N ASN A 552 21.35 5.37 -5.63
CA ASN A 552 20.38 5.30 -4.53
C ASN A 552 19.03 5.94 -4.88
N LYS A 553 19.04 7.09 -5.58
CA LYS A 553 17.80 7.77 -6.00
C LYS A 553 17.08 6.97 -7.08
N ALA A 554 17.83 6.43 -8.03
CA ALA A 554 17.31 5.58 -9.10
C ALA A 554 16.64 4.32 -8.55
N GLN A 555 17.28 3.64 -7.59
CA GLN A 555 16.73 2.46 -6.91
C GLN A 555 15.47 2.79 -6.12
N GLN A 556 15.44 3.90 -5.38
CA GLN A 556 14.25 4.33 -4.64
C GLN A 556 13.07 4.62 -5.57
N ILE A 557 13.31 5.33 -6.69
CA ILE A 557 12.27 5.59 -7.69
C ILE A 557 11.82 4.29 -8.34
N ASN A 558 12.74 3.40 -8.74
CA ASN A 558 12.40 2.14 -9.37
C ASN A 558 11.54 1.26 -8.45
N SER A 559 11.90 1.17 -7.16
CA SER A 559 11.09 0.46 -6.16
C SER A 559 9.68 1.05 -6.03
N ALA A 560 9.56 2.38 -6.02
CA ALA A 560 8.26 3.05 -5.95
C ALA A 560 7.43 2.87 -7.24
N ILE A 561 8.06 2.89 -8.42
CA ILE A 561 7.43 2.59 -9.70
C ILE A 561 6.93 1.14 -9.72
N ASN A 562 7.77 0.16 -9.36
CA ASN A 562 7.39 -1.26 -9.35
C ASN A 562 6.20 -1.50 -8.41
N THR A 563 6.21 -0.91 -7.22
CA THR A 563 5.08 -1.02 -6.28
C THR A 563 3.79 -0.44 -6.87
N LEU A 564 3.87 0.73 -7.51
CA LEU A 564 2.73 1.35 -8.17
C LEU A 564 2.24 0.54 -9.38
N LEU A 565 3.15 0.05 -10.21
CA LEU A 565 2.82 -0.77 -11.38
C LEU A 565 2.18 -2.09 -10.97
N LEU A 566 2.70 -2.79 -9.95
CA LEU A 566 2.09 -4.00 -9.38
C LEU A 566 0.64 -3.75 -8.92
N LYS A 567 0.38 -2.60 -8.30
CA LYS A 567 -0.98 -2.19 -7.96
C LYS A 567 -1.85 -1.95 -9.19
N MET A 568 -1.34 -1.27 -10.21
CA MET A 568 -2.07 -1.02 -11.46
C MET A 568 -2.40 -2.30 -12.23
N VAL A 569 -1.45 -3.22 -12.37
CA VAL A 569 -1.64 -4.50 -13.11
C VAL A 569 -2.49 -5.51 -12.36
N SER A 570 -2.74 -5.30 -11.05
CA SER A 570 -3.74 -6.07 -10.31
C SER A 570 -5.18 -5.80 -10.78
N ILE A 571 -5.38 -4.76 -11.60
CA ILE A 571 -6.63 -4.46 -12.31
C ILE A 571 -6.51 -5.05 -13.73
N PRO A 572 -7.44 -5.89 -14.20
CA PRO A 572 -7.34 -6.54 -15.51
C PRO A 572 -7.07 -5.56 -16.67
N TYR A 573 -7.79 -4.44 -16.77
CA TYR A 573 -7.50 -3.43 -17.79
C TYR A 573 -6.14 -2.74 -17.59
N GLY A 574 -5.72 -2.53 -16.35
CA GLY A 574 -4.37 -2.03 -16.03
C GLY A 574 -3.27 -2.88 -16.64
N LEU A 575 -3.38 -4.21 -16.50
CA LEU A 575 -2.46 -5.15 -17.12
C LEU A 575 -2.54 -5.12 -18.65
N LYS A 576 -3.75 -5.22 -19.23
CA LYS A 576 -3.95 -5.19 -20.69
C LYS A 576 -3.36 -3.93 -21.31
N SER A 577 -3.55 -2.78 -20.68
CA SER A 577 -3.03 -1.49 -21.16
C SER A 577 -1.50 -1.40 -21.05
N LEU A 578 -0.89 -1.95 -19.99
CA LEU A 578 0.56 -1.97 -19.82
C LEU A 578 1.28 -2.80 -20.90
N VAL A 579 0.67 -3.89 -21.37
CA VAL A 579 1.25 -4.77 -22.42
C VAL A 579 1.56 -4.01 -23.71
N GLN A 580 0.83 -2.92 -23.99
CA GLN A 580 1.10 -2.06 -25.15
C GLN A 580 2.47 -1.34 -25.05
N GLU A 581 2.98 -1.13 -23.83
CA GLU A 581 4.32 -0.59 -23.55
C GLU A 581 5.29 -1.73 -23.21
N SER A 582 5.67 -2.49 -24.23
CA SER A 582 6.44 -3.75 -24.11
C SER A 582 7.69 -3.67 -23.23
N SER A 583 8.45 -2.56 -23.28
CA SER A 583 9.64 -2.39 -22.46
C SER A 583 9.32 -2.29 -20.97
N VAL A 584 8.25 -1.57 -20.60
CA VAL A 584 7.84 -1.42 -19.20
C VAL A 584 7.28 -2.73 -18.68
N PHE A 585 6.49 -3.43 -19.51
CA PHE A 585 5.94 -4.73 -19.16
C PHE A 585 7.03 -5.77 -18.93
N GLN A 586 8.05 -5.84 -19.80
CA GLN A 586 9.18 -6.75 -19.64
C GLN A 586 9.99 -6.44 -18.37
N GLU A 587 10.36 -5.17 -18.15
CA GLU A 587 11.07 -4.72 -16.94
C GLU A 587 10.31 -5.06 -15.65
N LEU A 588 8.98 -4.92 -15.67
CA LEU A 588 8.15 -5.28 -14.51
C LEU A 588 8.19 -6.79 -14.22
N ILE A 589 8.12 -7.65 -15.25
CA ILE A 589 8.21 -9.11 -15.06
C ILE A 589 9.60 -9.48 -14.53
N GLU A 590 10.67 -8.98 -15.16
CA GLU A 590 12.05 -9.25 -14.75
C GLU A 590 12.32 -8.72 -13.32
N GLY A 591 11.87 -7.51 -13.02
CA GLY A 591 12.00 -6.89 -11.70
C GLY A 591 11.17 -7.57 -10.61
N SER A 592 10.00 -8.12 -10.94
CA SER A 592 9.12 -8.80 -9.98
C SER A 592 9.51 -10.26 -9.75
N THR A 593 10.13 -10.91 -10.74
CA THR A 593 10.63 -12.29 -10.60
C THR A 593 11.92 -12.39 -9.80
N ALA A 594 12.73 -11.32 -9.71
CA ALA A 594 13.93 -11.31 -8.88
C ALA A 594 13.65 -11.50 -7.37
N PRO A 595 12.68 -10.80 -6.74
CA PRO A 595 12.23 -11.09 -5.38
C PRO A 595 11.73 -12.52 -5.17
N LEU A 596 11.03 -13.10 -6.15
CA LEU A 596 10.58 -14.49 -6.07
C LEU A 596 11.76 -15.45 -5.93
N ARG A 597 12.96 -15.14 -6.47
CA ARG A 597 14.16 -15.96 -6.22
C ARG A 597 14.60 -15.99 -4.75
N MET A 598 14.24 -14.98 -3.96
CA MET A 598 14.70 -14.83 -2.57
C MET A 598 13.63 -15.17 -1.54
N SER A 599 12.36 -14.92 -1.84
CA SER A 599 11.23 -15.28 -0.98
C SER A 599 9.92 -15.21 -1.75
N TRP A 600 9.11 -16.26 -1.68
CA TRP A 600 7.81 -16.35 -2.36
C TRP A 600 6.62 -15.86 -1.52
N THR A 601 6.88 -14.93 -0.60
CA THR A 601 5.88 -14.42 0.34
C THR A 601 4.88 -13.48 -0.31
N SER A 602 5.23 -12.87 -1.44
CA SER A 602 4.36 -11.92 -2.14
C SER A 602 3.45 -12.64 -3.13
N ILE A 603 2.28 -13.08 -2.66
CA ILE A 603 1.28 -13.76 -3.49
C ILE A 603 0.73 -12.81 -4.58
N GLU A 604 0.73 -11.48 -4.34
CA GLU A 604 0.37 -10.48 -5.35
C GLU A 604 1.26 -10.58 -6.61
N VAL A 605 2.57 -10.80 -6.41
CA VAL A 605 3.51 -10.98 -7.52
C VAL A 605 3.27 -12.31 -8.24
N VAL A 606 2.94 -13.38 -7.51
CA VAL A 606 2.62 -14.69 -8.09
C VAL A 606 1.39 -14.59 -8.99
N ASN A 607 0.33 -13.92 -8.54
CA ASN A 607 -0.87 -13.68 -9.32
C ASN A 607 -0.59 -12.81 -10.56
N PHE A 608 0.23 -11.76 -10.41
CA PHE A 608 0.68 -10.96 -11.56
C PHE A 608 1.44 -11.82 -12.59
N VAL A 609 2.40 -12.64 -12.18
CA VAL A 609 3.16 -13.53 -13.07
C VAL A 609 2.24 -14.54 -13.77
N SER A 610 1.26 -15.10 -13.04
CA SER A 610 0.24 -15.99 -13.61
C SER A 610 -0.58 -15.28 -14.70
N SER A 611 -1.03 -14.06 -14.44
CA SER A 611 -1.83 -13.27 -15.38
C SER A 611 -1.01 -12.76 -16.58
N ALA A 612 0.25 -12.35 -16.36
CA ALA A 612 1.14 -11.83 -17.41
C ALA A 612 1.39 -12.85 -18.54
N ALA A 613 1.40 -14.15 -18.22
CA ALA A 613 1.61 -15.21 -19.20
C ALA A 613 0.46 -15.42 -20.20
N PHE A 614 -0.70 -14.78 -20.03
CA PHE A 614 -1.76 -14.81 -21.05
C PHE A 614 -1.28 -14.19 -22.37
N PHE A 615 -0.42 -13.18 -22.27
CA PHE A 615 0.16 -12.45 -23.40
C PHE A 615 1.44 -13.10 -23.91
N HIS A 616 1.64 -13.09 -25.22
CA HIS A 616 2.79 -13.72 -25.86
C HIS A 616 4.15 -13.19 -25.36
N LEU A 617 4.29 -11.88 -25.15
CA LEU A 617 5.53 -11.29 -24.60
C LEU A 617 5.79 -11.78 -23.16
N GLY A 618 4.76 -11.82 -22.32
CA GLY A 618 4.87 -12.27 -20.94
C GLY A 618 5.28 -13.75 -20.85
N TYR A 619 4.64 -14.61 -21.65
CA TYR A 619 5.02 -16.02 -21.78
C TYR A 619 6.50 -16.21 -22.08
N ASN A 620 7.03 -15.51 -23.09
CA ASN A 620 8.43 -15.66 -23.50
C ASN A 620 9.41 -15.19 -22.42
N VAL A 621 9.12 -14.06 -21.77
CA VAL A 621 9.97 -13.52 -20.68
C VAL A 621 9.96 -14.48 -19.48
N ILE A 622 8.78 -14.98 -19.08
CA ILE A 622 8.67 -15.93 -17.97
C ILE A 622 9.38 -17.24 -18.30
N ALA A 623 9.23 -17.78 -19.52
CA ALA A 623 9.90 -19.02 -19.94
C ALA A 623 11.43 -18.88 -19.89
N ASN A 624 11.98 -17.70 -20.23
CA ASN A 624 13.40 -17.41 -20.12
C ASN A 624 13.90 -17.34 -18.66
N LEU A 625 13.05 -16.86 -17.75
CA LEU A 625 13.39 -16.68 -16.33
C LEU A 625 13.11 -17.93 -15.48
N ALA A 626 12.23 -18.81 -15.95
CA ALA A 626 11.72 -19.98 -15.24
C ALA A 626 12.81 -20.87 -14.62
N PRO A 627 13.92 -21.23 -15.32
CA PRO A 627 14.95 -22.11 -14.75
C PRO A 627 15.58 -21.55 -13.47
N HIS A 628 15.80 -20.23 -13.40
CA HIS A 628 16.41 -19.57 -12.24
C HIS A 628 15.44 -19.36 -11.09
N VAL A 629 14.16 -19.15 -11.41
CA VAL A 629 13.12 -18.84 -10.44
C VAL A 629 12.70 -20.10 -9.67
N LEU A 630 12.40 -21.19 -10.39
CA LEU A 630 11.89 -22.42 -9.77
C LEU A 630 12.97 -23.27 -9.09
N SER A 631 14.20 -23.27 -9.58
CA SER A 631 15.28 -24.07 -8.99
C SER A 631 15.56 -23.69 -7.54
N THR A 632 15.51 -22.39 -7.23
CA THR A 632 15.70 -21.91 -5.85
C THR A 632 14.56 -22.36 -4.93
N LEU A 633 13.31 -22.27 -5.42
CA LEU A 633 12.11 -22.69 -4.68
C LEU A 633 12.08 -24.19 -4.40
N LEU A 634 12.37 -25.00 -5.43
CA LEU A 634 12.45 -26.44 -5.30
C LEU A 634 13.57 -26.83 -4.34
N SER A 635 14.74 -26.18 -4.43
CA SER A 635 15.84 -26.40 -3.49
C SER A 635 15.44 -26.12 -2.03
N GLU A 636 14.74 -25.02 -1.76
CA GLU A 636 14.25 -24.70 -0.40
C GLU A 636 13.23 -25.73 0.11
N THR A 637 12.31 -26.14 -0.75
CA THR A 637 11.30 -27.15 -0.42
C THR A 637 11.95 -28.52 -0.15
N CYS A 638 12.91 -28.92 -0.98
CA CYS A 638 13.63 -30.18 -0.83
C CYS A 638 14.49 -30.19 0.44
N LYS A 639 15.11 -29.07 0.82
CA LYS A 639 15.86 -28.97 2.09
C LYS A 639 14.99 -29.23 3.33
N ILE A 640 13.70 -28.87 3.29
CA ILE A 640 12.77 -29.16 4.39
C ILE A 640 12.48 -30.65 4.48
N LEU A 641 12.31 -31.31 3.32
CA LEU A 641 12.10 -32.76 3.26
C LEU A 641 13.31 -33.56 3.77
N GLU A 642 14.52 -33.02 3.57
CA GLU A 642 15.77 -33.62 4.04
C GLU A 642 16.11 -33.23 5.50
N ASP A 643 15.35 -32.34 6.15
CA ASP A 643 15.61 -31.91 7.54
C ASP A 643 15.17 -33.00 8.55
N PRO A 644 16.08 -33.50 9.40
CA PRO A 644 15.76 -34.50 10.42
C PRO A 644 14.62 -34.12 11.38
N HIS A 645 14.34 -32.83 11.58
CA HIS A 645 13.27 -32.37 12.48
C HIS A 645 11.88 -32.50 11.86
N TYR A 646 11.78 -32.43 10.54
CA TYR A 646 10.51 -32.46 9.79
C TYR A 646 10.33 -33.74 8.99
N PHE A 647 11.33 -34.63 8.95
CA PHE A 647 11.36 -35.87 8.18
C PHE A 647 10.13 -36.78 8.34
N HIS A 648 9.51 -36.83 9.53
CA HIS A 648 8.38 -37.71 9.81
C HIS A 648 7.04 -37.19 9.27
N ASP A 649 6.89 -35.87 9.15
CA ASP A 649 5.68 -35.23 8.61
C ASP A 649 5.99 -33.81 8.13
N PRO A 650 6.63 -33.67 6.95
CA PRO A 650 7.03 -32.37 6.44
C PRO A 650 5.85 -31.63 5.76
N TRP A 651 4.74 -32.31 5.50
CA TRP A 651 3.69 -31.85 4.58
C TRP A 651 2.86 -30.70 5.16
N ASP A 652 2.72 -30.63 6.49
CA ASP A 652 2.07 -29.52 7.20
C ASP A 652 2.96 -28.27 7.31
N HIS A 653 4.22 -28.32 6.86
CA HIS A 653 5.12 -27.19 6.93
C HIS A 653 4.65 -26.04 6.02
N GLU A 654 4.60 -24.82 6.57
CA GLU A 654 4.06 -23.62 5.89
C GLU A 654 4.66 -23.38 4.49
N ASN A 655 5.97 -23.58 4.33
CA ASN A 655 6.63 -23.42 3.03
C ASN A 655 6.21 -24.47 1.98
N ILE A 656 5.90 -25.70 2.38
CA ILE A 656 5.40 -26.73 1.43
C ILE A 656 3.98 -26.36 1.00
N GLN A 657 3.13 -25.98 1.95
CA GLN A 657 1.77 -25.50 1.65
C GLN A 657 1.79 -24.26 0.73
N LYS A 658 2.70 -23.31 0.97
CA LYS A 658 2.91 -22.16 0.08
C LYS A 658 3.40 -22.56 -1.30
N PHE A 659 4.35 -23.50 -1.41
CA PHE A 659 4.83 -24.02 -2.70
C PHE A 659 3.67 -24.60 -3.53
N LEU A 660 2.91 -25.48 -2.90
CA LEU A 660 1.73 -26.13 -3.47
C LEU A 660 0.67 -25.11 -3.90
N HIS A 661 0.43 -24.09 -3.08
CA HIS A 661 -0.49 -22.99 -3.40
C HIS A 661 -0.01 -22.13 -4.57
N ILE A 662 1.27 -21.78 -4.64
CA ILE A 662 1.85 -21.05 -5.78
C ILE A 662 1.69 -21.85 -7.06
N LEU A 663 1.94 -23.15 -7.01
CA LEU A 663 1.74 -24.05 -8.14
C LEU A 663 0.27 -24.10 -8.57
N LYS A 664 -0.68 -24.06 -7.62
CA LYS A 664 -2.11 -23.91 -7.90
C LYS A 664 -2.39 -22.61 -8.64
N ILE A 665 -1.83 -21.47 -8.21
CA ILE A 665 -2.04 -20.17 -8.86
C ILE A 665 -1.47 -20.15 -10.28
N PHE A 666 -0.28 -20.71 -10.49
CA PHE A 666 0.29 -20.85 -11.83
C PHE A 666 -0.52 -21.77 -12.73
N SER A 667 -1.15 -22.80 -12.15
CA SER A 667 -2.03 -23.71 -12.88
C SER A 667 -3.35 -23.08 -13.34
N LEU A 668 -3.75 -21.90 -12.82
CA LEU A 668 -4.91 -21.15 -13.32
C LEU A 668 -4.73 -20.71 -14.79
N ASN A 669 -3.48 -20.54 -15.23
CA ASN A 669 -3.15 -20.17 -16.60
C ASN A 669 -2.26 -21.25 -17.24
N PHE A 670 -2.82 -21.99 -18.20
CA PHE A 670 -2.10 -23.03 -18.94
C PHE A 670 -0.79 -22.53 -19.56
N LYS A 671 -0.78 -21.32 -20.14
CA LYS A 671 0.44 -20.74 -20.72
C LYS A 671 1.50 -20.46 -19.66
N CYS A 672 1.10 -19.99 -18.47
CA CYS A 672 2.02 -19.77 -17.36
C CYS A 672 2.68 -21.08 -16.93
N PHE A 673 1.88 -22.12 -16.71
CA PHE A 673 2.37 -23.45 -16.37
C PHE A 673 3.36 -23.99 -17.43
N CYS A 674 3.01 -23.88 -18.71
CA CYS A 674 3.88 -24.32 -19.82
C CYS A 674 5.20 -23.51 -19.91
N ALA A 675 5.17 -22.21 -19.59
CA ALA A 675 6.39 -21.39 -19.53
C ALA A 675 7.35 -21.92 -18.46
N PHE A 676 6.81 -22.33 -17.31
CA PHE A 676 7.57 -22.91 -16.21
C PHE A 676 8.01 -24.37 -16.43
N MET A 677 7.33 -25.10 -17.30
CA MET A 677 7.73 -26.44 -17.77
C MET A 677 8.77 -26.41 -18.90
N SER A 678 9.01 -25.26 -19.52
CA SER A 678 9.91 -25.14 -20.67
C SER A 678 11.37 -25.26 -20.24
N ASN A 679 11.95 -26.45 -20.42
CA ASN A 679 13.39 -26.69 -20.24
C ASN A 679 14.19 -26.02 -21.37
N ILE A 680 14.55 -24.75 -21.19
CA ILE A 680 15.64 -24.17 -21.98
C ILE A 680 16.90 -24.91 -21.55
N LYS A 681 17.38 -25.78 -22.44
CA LYS A 681 18.55 -26.66 -22.26
C LYS A 681 19.80 -25.87 -21.89
N GLU A 682 20.00 -25.60 -20.62
CA GLU A 682 21.34 -25.52 -20.04
C GLU A 682 21.55 -26.83 -19.29
N SER A 683 21.95 -27.86 -20.03
CA SER A 683 22.53 -29.07 -19.46
C SER A 683 23.84 -28.69 -18.77
N TYR A 684 23.75 -28.15 -17.56
CA TYR A 684 24.86 -28.27 -16.62
C TYR A 684 24.95 -29.76 -16.31
N ASN A 685 25.94 -30.42 -16.93
CA ASN A 685 26.41 -31.74 -16.53
C ASN A 685 26.93 -31.65 -15.08
N ASN A 686 26.04 -31.59 -14.11
CA ASN A 686 26.37 -31.71 -12.70
C ASN A 686 25.72 -33.01 -12.23
N GLU A 687 26.46 -34.11 -12.39
CA GLU A 687 26.11 -35.45 -11.88
C GLU A 687 26.10 -35.54 -10.33
N GLU A 688 25.81 -34.42 -9.62
CA GLU A 688 25.96 -34.29 -8.15
C GLU A 688 24.75 -33.62 -7.45
N HIS A 689 23.59 -33.47 -8.09
CA HIS A 689 22.39 -32.95 -7.41
C HIS A 689 21.37 -34.07 -7.18
N ASN A 690 21.15 -34.41 -5.90
CA ASN A 690 20.24 -35.48 -5.46
C ASN A 690 18.75 -35.05 -5.40
N TYR A 691 18.38 -33.85 -5.87
CA TYR A 691 17.03 -33.28 -5.76
C TYR A 691 16.58 -32.61 -7.08
N PRO A 692 15.26 -32.50 -7.35
CA PRO A 692 14.74 -31.95 -8.60
C PRO A 692 15.02 -30.44 -8.75
N LEU A 693 15.55 -30.03 -9.90
CA LEU A 693 15.95 -28.65 -10.21
C LEU A 693 14.86 -27.84 -10.93
N ASN A 694 13.89 -28.51 -11.53
CA ASN A 694 12.80 -27.90 -12.28
C ASN A 694 11.50 -28.70 -12.12
N LEU A 695 10.37 -28.12 -12.53
CA LEU A 695 9.07 -28.80 -12.42
C LEU A 695 9.01 -30.07 -13.28
N SER A 696 9.69 -30.09 -14.43
CA SER A 696 9.71 -31.30 -15.28
C SER A 696 10.34 -32.49 -14.55
N GLU A 697 11.44 -32.28 -13.80
CA GLU A 697 12.06 -33.31 -12.96
C GLU A 697 11.15 -33.72 -11.80
N LEU A 698 10.55 -32.76 -11.09
CA LEU A 698 9.62 -33.05 -9.99
C LEU A 698 8.39 -33.87 -10.45
N PHE A 699 7.83 -33.53 -11.60
CA PHE A 699 6.70 -34.29 -12.15
C PHE A 699 7.15 -35.67 -12.66
N ASN A 700 8.39 -35.85 -13.12
CA ASN A 700 8.93 -37.19 -13.39
C ASN A 700 9.09 -38.02 -12.10
N ASP A 701 9.40 -37.39 -10.95
CA ASP A 701 9.41 -38.09 -9.66
C ASP A 701 8.02 -38.58 -9.24
N SER A 702 6.94 -37.94 -9.69
CA SER A 702 5.56 -38.38 -9.41
C SER A 702 5.23 -39.77 -9.97
N ILE A 703 5.99 -40.26 -10.96
CA ILE A 703 5.85 -41.60 -11.55
C ILE A 703 6.97 -42.56 -11.14
N ASN A 704 7.96 -42.10 -10.36
CA ASN A 704 9.07 -42.92 -9.87
C ASN A 704 8.92 -43.23 -8.37
N PRO A 705 8.45 -44.43 -7.98
CA PRO A 705 8.23 -44.77 -6.57
C PRO A 705 9.54 -44.91 -5.77
N GLU A 706 10.69 -45.05 -6.43
CA GLU A 706 12.00 -45.13 -5.78
C GLU A 706 12.58 -43.75 -5.43
N SER A 707 11.96 -42.66 -5.91
CA SER A 707 12.42 -41.30 -5.63
C SER A 707 11.98 -40.84 -4.23
N ASN A 708 12.91 -40.22 -3.49
CA ASN A 708 12.60 -39.58 -2.20
C ASN A 708 11.57 -38.43 -2.34
N TYR A 709 11.38 -37.91 -3.56
CA TYR A 709 10.49 -36.80 -3.87
C TYR A 709 9.15 -37.26 -4.47
N HIS A 710 8.90 -38.56 -4.56
CA HIS A 710 7.70 -39.13 -5.18
C HIS A 710 6.39 -38.54 -4.62
N TYR A 711 6.27 -38.45 -3.29
CA TYR A 711 5.06 -37.92 -2.65
C TYR A 711 4.85 -36.43 -2.93
N LEU A 712 5.92 -35.62 -2.91
CA LEU A 712 5.85 -34.21 -3.30
C LEU A 712 5.42 -34.08 -4.78
N GLY A 713 5.93 -34.97 -5.64
CA GLY A 713 5.50 -35.07 -7.03
C GLY A 713 4.00 -35.39 -7.17
N LEU A 714 3.49 -36.35 -6.39
CA LEU A 714 2.06 -36.70 -6.37
C LEU A 714 1.17 -35.55 -5.84
N LEU A 715 1.58 -34.88 -4.76
CA LEU A 715 0.89 -33.69 -4.22
C LEU A 715 0.84 -32.58 -5.28
N SER A 716 1.97 -32.30 -5.92
CA SER A 716 2.08 -31.31 -6.99
C SER A 716 1.18 -31.67 -8.17
N LEU A 717 1.14 -32.95 -8.57
CA LEU A 717 0.29 -33.45 -9.64
C LEU A 717 -1.20 -33.28 -9.31
N ASN A 718 -1.64 -33.73 -8.13
CA ASN A 718 -3.03 -33.61 -7.69
C ASN A 718 -3.54 -32.16 -7.68
N ILE A 719 -2.66 -31.20 -7.38
CA ILE A 719 -3.00 -29.79 -7.33
C ILE A 719 -3.26 -29.19 -8.71
N VAL A 720 -2.46 -29.56 -9.72
CA VAL A 720 -2.50 -28.93 -11.06
C VAL A 720 -3.49 -29.56 -12.03
N ILE A 721 -3.85 -30.83 -11.85
CA ILE A 721 -4.74 -31.58 -12.76
C ILE A 721 -6.19 -31.07 -12.79
N TRP A 722 -6.58 -30.19 -11.85
CA TRP A 722 -7.90 -29.53 -11.88
C TRP A 722 -8.09 -28.62 -13.11
N ASN A 723 -7.00 -28.10 -13.68
CA ASN A 723 -7.01 -27.48 -14.99
C ASN A 723 -6.88 -28.59 -16.03
N LEU A 724 -7.96 -28.85 -16.77
CA LEU A 724 -8.00 -29.97 -17.69
C LEU A 724 -6.99 -29.85 -18.84
N ASN A 725 -6.63 -28.64 -19.27
CA ASN A 725 -5.59 -28.47 -20.30
C ASN A 725 -4.20 -28.90 -19.78
N ILE A 726 -3.91 -28.61 -18.50
CA ILE A 726 -2.67 -29.07 -17.86
C ILE A 726 -2.72 -30.59 -17.66
N CYS A 727 -3.87 -31.14 -17.28
CA CYS A 727 -4.06 -32.58 -17.17
C CYS A 727 -3.74 -33.29 -18.49
N LEU A 728 -4.29 -32.83 -19.63
CA LEU A 728 -4.01 -33.42 -20.94
C LEU A 728 -2.52 -33.32 -21.32
N TYR A 729 -1.90 -32.18 -21.06
CA TYR A 729 -0.47 -31.95 -21.31
C TYR A 729 0.43 -32.89 -20.50
N LEU A 730 0.17 -33.03 -19.20
CA LEU A 730 0.94 -33.92 -18.32
C LEU A 730 0.66 -35.40 -18.60
N LEU A 731 -0.54 -35.73 -19.05
CA LEU A 731 -0.91 -37.10 -19.40
C LEU A 731 -0.12 -37.58 -20.63
N GLU A 732 0.02 -36.73 -21.65
CA GLU A 732 0.90 -37.01 -22.79
C GLU A 732 2.39 -37.05 -22.37
N LEU A 733 2.83 -36.11 -21.53
CA LEU A 733 4.23 -36.00 -21.14
C LEU A 733 4.72 -37.18 -20.28
N LEU A 734 3.90 -37.63 -19.33
CA LEU A 734 4.31 -38.58 -18.27
C LEU A 734 3.63 -39.94 -18.39
N ASN A 735 2.50 -40.06 -19.10
CA ASN A 735 1.64 -41.24 -19.08
C ASN A 735 1.26 -41.70 -17.65
N PHE A 736 1.09 -40.74 -16.74
CA PHE A 736 0.97 -41.00 -15.30
C PHE A 736 -0.27 -41.85 -14.96
N GLN A 737 -1.38 -41.68 -15.69
CA GLN A 737 -2.63 -42.42 -15.44
C GLN A 737 -2.43 -43.94 -15.51
N ASN A 738 -1.75 -44.44 -16.55
CA ASN A 738 -1.48 -45.87 -16.72
C ASN A 738 -0.44 -46.40 -15.73
N ILE A 739 0.57 -45.59 -15.41
CA ILE A 739 1.64 -45.97 -14.48
C ILE A 739 1.10 -46.10 -13.05
N LEU A 740 0.33 -45.10 -12.58
CA LEU A 740 -0.27 -45.11 -11.24
C LEU A 740 -1.31 -46.23 -11.09
N LEU A 741 -2.09 -46.53 -12.13
CA LEU A 741 -2.96 -47.71 -12.14
C LEU A 741 -2.17 -49.02 -12.02
N GLY A 742 -0.99 -49.09 -12.65
CA GLY A 742 -0.06 -50.21 -12.49
C GLY A 742 0.37 -50.41 -11.04
N PHE A 743 0.70 -49.33 -10.33
CA PHE A 743 1.07 -49.38 -8.91
C PHE A 743 -0.07 -49.84 -8.01
N GLN A 744 -1.30 -49.38 -8.25
CA GLN A 744 -2.47 -49.84 -7.48
C GLN A 744 -2.72 -51.34 -7.65
N ASN A 745 -2.62 -51.86 -8.88
CA ASN A 745 -2.81 -53.29 -9.14
C ASN A 745 -1.73 -54.15 -8.46
N PHE A 746 -0.47 -53.72 -8.50
CA PHE A 746 0.65 -54.44 -7.87
C PHE A 746 0.52 -54.52 -6.35
N ASN A 747 0.13 -53.41 -5.69
CA ASN A 747 -0.09 -53.38 -4.24
C ASN A 747 -1.26 -54.29 -3.81
N THR A 748 -2.24 -54.51 -4.70
CA THR A 748 -3.40 -55.36 -4.42
C THR A 748 -3.06 -56.86 -4.52
N GLU A 749 -2.10 -57.25 -5.36
CA GLU A 749 -1.68 -58.64 -5.54
C GLU A 749 -0.82 -59.16 -4.36
N VAL A 750 0.09 -58.33 -3.84
CA VAL A 750 1.04 -58.72 -2.76
C VAL A 750 0.36 -58.89 -1.39
N ILE A 751 -0.76 -58.19 -1.13
CA ILE A 751 -1.46 -58.21 0.18
C ILE A 751 -2.43 -59.40 0.30
N SER A 752 -2.60 -60.21 -0.75
CA SER A 752 -3.61 -61.27 -0.79
C SER A 752 -3.25 -62.58 -0.06
N GLU A 753 -2.03 -62.73 0.48
CA GLU A 753 -1.61 -63.99 1.14
C GLU A 753 -1.48 -63.93 2.68
N GLU A 754 -1.12 -62.83 3.35
CA GLU A 754 -1.04 -62.80 4.83
C GLU A 754 -1.33 -61.40 5.41
N LEU A 755 -2.32 -61.30 6.32
CA LEU A 755 -2.79 -60.14 7.13
C LEU A 755 -4.05 -59.41 6.64
N ASN A 756 -5.15 -59.61 7.39
CA ASN A 756 -6.51 -59.17 7.10
C ASN A 756 -6.84 -57.75 7.62
N THR A 757 -5.89 -56.82 7.57
CA THR A 757 -6.09 -55.40 7.94
C THR A 757 -5.42 -54.51 6.89
N LYS A 758 -6.21 -53.89 6.02
CA LYS A 758 -5.75 -52.92 5.02
C LYS A 758 -5.39 -51.61 5.73
N TYR A 759 -4.13 -51.38 6.07
CA TYR A 759 -3.65 -50.03 6.34
C TYR A 759 -3.49 -49.33 4.99
N ILE A 760 -4.34 -48.34 4.71
CA ILE A 760 -4.17 -47.45 3.55
C ILE A 760 -3.20 -46.37 4.00
N ASP A 761 -2.07 -46.28 3.30
CA ASP A 761 -1.14 -45.18 3.47
C ASP A 761 -1.63 -43.93 2.70
N ASP A 762 -1.17 -42.75 3.11
CA ASP A 762 -1.53 -41.50 2.43
C ASP A 762 -1.10 -41.48 0.95
N TYR A 763 -0.12 -42.32 0.58
CA TYR A 763 0.35 -42.54 -0.80
C TYR A 763 -0.73 -43.18 -1.68
N THR A 764 -1.34 -44.28 -1.25
CA THR A 764 -2.39 -44.95 -2.02
C THR A 764 -3.65 -44.11 -2.12
N LEU A 765 -3.95 -43.32 -1.08
CA LEU A 765 -5.06 -42.36 -1.08
C LEU A 765 -4.87 -41.29 -2.16
N ILE A 766 -3.70 -40.62 -2.20
CA ILE A 766 -3.46 -39.56 -3.18
C ILE A 766 -3.40 -40.10 -4.61
N GLN A 767 -2.82 -41.29 -4.82
CA GLN A 767 -2.84 -41.97 -6.12
C GLN A 767 -4.27 -42.25 -6.58
N HIS A 768 -5.13 -42.75 -5.68
CA HIS A 768 -6.54 -42.98 -5.96
C HIS A 768 -7.26 -41.67 -6.30
N LYS A 769 -6.99 -40.59 -5.57
CA LYS A 769 -7.57 -39.27 -5.82
C LYS A 769 -7.19 -38.75 -7.22
N ILE A 770 -5.92 -38.85 -7.61
CA ILE A 770 -5.44 -38.45 -8.95
C ILE A 770 -6.12 -39.28 -10.05
N ILE A 771 -6.16 -40.60 -9.90
CA ILE A 771 -6.82 -41.49 -10.87
C ILE A 771 -8.32 -41.20 -10.97
N SER A 772 -9.00 -41.01 -9.83
CA SER A 772 -10.42 -40.69 -9.78
C SER A 772 -10.73 -39.36 -10.49
N LYS A 773 -9.94 -38.32 -10.24
CA LYS A 773 -10.09 -37.01 -10.89
C LYS A 773 -9.86 -37.06 -12.40
N THR A 774 -8.88 -37.85 -12.85
CA THR A 774 -8.55 -37.96 -14.27
C THR A 774 -9.55 -38.80 -15.07
N TYR A 775 -10.06 -39.91 -14.51
CA TYR A 775 -11.08 -40.70 -15.19
C TYR A 775 -12.45 -40.04 -15.13
N PHE A 776 -12.94 -39.75 -13.92
CA PHE A 776 -14.36 -39.46 -13.76
C PHE A 776 -14.71 -37.98 -13.90
N VAL A 777 -13.71 -37.07 -13.94
CA VAL A 777 -13.92 -35.60 -13.99
C VAL A 777 -15.02 -35.21 -12.97
N LYS A 778 -14.91 -35.76 -11.75
CA LYS A 778 -15.92 -35.60 -10.69
C LYS A 778 -15.86 -34.20 -10.11
N SER A 779 -17.02 -33.64 -9.80
CA SER A 779 -17.15 -32.44 -8.98
C SER A 779 -17.01 -32.76 -7.47
N LYS A 780 -17.40 -34.00 -7.07
CA LYS A 780 -17.32 -34.51 -5.69
C LYS A 780 -15.94 -35.03 -5.30
N ASP A 781 -15.31 -34.35 -4.35
CA ASP A 781 -14.30 -34.95 -3.45
C ASP A 781 -15.09 -35.70 -2.35
N GLU A 782 -15.32 -37.01 -2.50
CA GLU A 782 -15.92 -37.84 -1.45
C GLU A 782 -14.93 -38.05 -0.31
N GLU A 783 -14.71 -37.06 0.57
CA GLU A 783 -13.87 -37.23 1.76
C GLU A 783 -13.99 -36.06 2.76
N GLU A 784 -15.03 -36.06 3.61
CA GLU A 784 -14.95 -35.41 4.94
C GLU A 784 -15.81 -36.12 6.04
N VAL A 785 -16.43 -37.29 5.80
CA VAL A 785 -17.42 -37.86 6.76
C VAL A 785 -17.13 -39.28 7.29
N SER A 786 -15.96 -39.89 7.08
CA SER A 786 -15.71 -41.23 7.66
C SER A 786 -14.33 -41.40 8.28
N GLU A 787 -14.33 -41.78 9.56
CA GLU A 787 -13.17 -42.16 10.37
C GLU A 787 -12.31 -43.25 9.67
N PRO A 788 -10.99 -43.28 9.93
CA PRO A 788 -10.00 -44.03 9.16
C PRO A 788 -10.05 -45.56 9.29
N GLU A 789 -11.10 -46.17 9.85
CA GLU A 789 -11.05 -47.58 10.27
C GLU A 789 -11.57 -48.61 9.24
N GLU A 790 -12.28 -48.27 8.17
CA GLU A 790 -12.69 -49.27 7.16
C GLU A 790 -12.79 -48.72 5.73
N TYR A 791 -11.66 -48.60 5.02
CA TYR A 791 -11.69 -48.42 3.56
C TYR A 791 -11.54 -49.78 2.85
N ASN A 792 -12.63 -50.25 2.25
CA ASN A 792 -12.53 -51.17 1.13
C ASN A 792 -12.40 -50.36 -0.16
N LEU A 793 -11.16 -50.10 -0.63
CA LEU A 793 -10.94 -49.54 -1.97
C LEU A 793 -11.73 -50.40 -2.99
N PRO A 794 -12.72 -49.84 -3.71
CA PRO A 794 -13.36 -50.55 -4.80
C PRO A 794 -12.30 -50.81 -5.88
N LYS A 795 -12.20 -52.04 -6.37
CA LYS A 795 -11.44 -52.34 -7.59
C LYS A 795 -11.97 -51.43 -8.70
N LEU A 796 -11.11 -50.59 -9.26
CA LEU A 796 -11.36 -49.82 -10.49
C LEU A 796 -11.39 -50.76 -11.72
N LEU A 797 -12.35 -51.70 -11.73
CA LEU A 797 -13.04 -52.04 -12.96
C LEU A 797 -14.13 -50.98 -13.16
N PRO A 798 -14.69 -50.77 -14.38
CA PRO A 798 -15.82 -49.87 -14.57
C PRO A 798 -16.98 -50.35 -13.68
N LEU A 799 -17.05 -49.80 -12.47
CA LEU A 799 -18.07 -50.10 -11.49
C LEU A 799 -19.30 -49.36 -12.00
N GLU A 800 -20.26 -50.11 -12.53
CA GLU A 800 -21.63 -49.62 -12.69
C GLU A 800 -22.04 -48.97 -11.37
N LEU A 801 -22.10 -47.63 -11.37
CA LEU A 801 -22.47 -46.88 -10.18
C LEU A 801 -23.88 -47.32 -9.78
N ILE A 802 -24.02 -47.95 -8.62
CA ILE A 802 -25.32 -48.21 -8.01
C ILE A 802 -25.91 -46.83 -7.69
N LYS A 803 -26.86 -46.39 -8.53
CA LYS A 803 -27.66 -45.18 -8.32
C LYS A 803 -28.52 -45.38 -7.08
N GLU A 804 -28.06 -44.90 -5.92
CA GLU A 804 -29.00 -44.51 -4.86
C GLU A 804 -29.61 -43.16 -5.25
N ASN A 805 -30.94 -43.13 -5.32
CA ASN A 805 -31.82 -42.10 -5.88
C ASN A 805 -32.07 -42.23 -7.39
N SER A 806 -32.78 -43.30 -7.75
CA SER A 806 -33.83 -43.18 -8.77
C SER A 806 -34.79 -42.06 -8.35
N PHE A 807 -34.58 -40.84 -8.83
CA PHE A 807 -35.70 -39.92 -8.97
C PHE A 807 -36.66 -40.59 -9.94
N SER A 808 -37.86 -40.92 -9.45
CA SER A 808 -38.93 -41.41 -10.31
C SER A 808 -39.09 -40.41 -11.44
N GLU A 809 -38.89 -40.85 -12.69
CA GLU A 809 -39.35 -40.12 -13.86
C GLU A 809 -40.86 -39.91 -13.70
N THR A 810 -41.27 -38.78 -13.12
CA THR A 810 -42.65 -38.36 -13.22
C THR A 810 -42.88 -38.01 -14.68
N GLU A 811 -43.72 -38.79 -15.36
CA GLU A 811 -44.12 -38.66 -16.76
C GLU A 811 -44.81 -37.32 -17.11
N TYR A 812 -44.84 -36.35 -16.19
CA TYR A 812 -45.33 -35.01 -16.44
C TYR A 812 -44.20 -34.13 -16.96
N GLY A 813 -44.29 -33.68 -18.22
CA GLY A 813 -43.35 -32.71 -18.78
C GLY A 813 -43.35 -31.41 -17.98
N THR A 814 -42.18 -30.79 -17.81
CA THR A 814 -42.07 -29.51 -17.12
C THR A 814 -42.87 -28.42 -17.84
N GLU A 815 -43.27 -27.38 -17.12
CA GLU A 815 -44.00 -26.23 -17.71
C GLU A 815 -43.21 -25.64 -18.90
N LEU A 816 -41.88 -25.54 -18.76
CA LEU A 816 -40.97 -25.14 -19.84
C LEU A 816 -41.04 -26.08 -21.06
N GLU A 817 -41.02 -27.41 -20.84
CA GLU A 817 -41.12 -28.39 -21.93
C GLU A 817 -42.48 -28.34 -22.63
N SER A 818 -43.55 -28.03 -21.90
CA SER A 818 -44.89 -27.86 -22.49
C SER A 818 -44.99 -26.60 -23.36
N LEU A 819 -44.45 -25.47 -22.90
CA LEU A 819 -44.47 -24.20 -23.64
C LEU A 819 -43.59 -24.22 -24.89
N LEU A 820 -42.44 -24.92 -24.86
CA LEU A 820 -41.58 -25.09 -26.02
C LEU A 820 -42.17 -26.03 -27.08
N ARG A 821 -43.06 -26.96 -26.69
CA ARG A 821 -43.78 -27.86 -27.62
C ARG A 821 -45.00 -27.21 -28.25
N GLU A 822 -45.64 -26.26 -27.58
CA GLU A 822 -46.68 -25.40 -28.16
C GLU A 822 -46.04 -24.46 -29.20
N ASN A 823 -45.71 -24.97 -30.38
CA ASN A 823 -45.31 -24.17 -31.55
C ASN A 823 -46.46 -23.23 -31.95
N ARG A 824 -46.67 -22.13 -31.22
CA ARG A 824 -47.59 -21.07 -31.63
C ARG A 824 -46.90 -20.33 -32.77
N SER A 825 -47.43 -20.47 -33.97
CA SER A 825 -47.15 -19.64 -35.15
C SER A 825 -47.65 -18.19 -34.99
N GLY A 826 -47.60 -17.65 -33.76
CA GLY A 826 -47.85 -16.26 -33.41
C GLY A 826 -46.53 -15.54 -33.15
N LEU A 827 -46.53 -14.21 -33.27
CA LEU A 827 -45.37 -13.34 -33.02
C LEU A 827 -44.68 -13.75 -31.72
N LEU A 828 -43.42 -14.20 -31.81
CA LEU A 828 -42.49 -14.38 -30.69
C LEU A 828 -42.20 -12.99 -30.10
N ASP A 829 -43.14 -12.49 -29.31
CA ASP A 829 -43.09 -11.16 -28.74
C ASP A 829 -42.38 -11.16 -27.38
N ASN A 830 -42.12 -9.98 -26.83
CA ASN A 830 -41.48 -9.84 -25.52
C ASN A 830 -42.27 -10.53 -24.40
N ASN A 831 -43.59 -10.70 -24.54
CA ASN A 831 -44.43 -11.40 -23.56
C ASN A 831 -44.14 -12.91 -23.57
N TRP A 832 -43.97 -13.51 -24.75
CA TRP A 832 -43.58 -14.91 -24.87
C TRP A 832 -42.22 -15.17 -24.21
N VAL A 833 -41.22 -14.31 -24.46
CA VAL A 833 -39.90 -14.42 -23.83
C VAL A 833 -40.01 -14.35 -22.30
N GLN A 834 -40.85 -13.45 -21.78
CA GLN A 834 -41.08 -13.33 -20.34
C GLN A 834 -41.75 -14.58 -19.75
N GLN A 835 -42.74 -15.15 -20.44
CA GLN A 835 -43.39 -16.41 -20.03
C GLN A 835 -42.41 -17.59 -19.99
N ILE A 836 -41.53 -17.70 -20.98
CA ILE A 836 -40.50 -18.75 -21.01
C ILE A 836 -39.50 -18.60 -19.86
N ARG A 837 -39.10 -17.36 -19.53
CA ARG A 837 -38.25 -17.09 -18.36
C ARG A 837 -38.94 -17.47 -17.05
N GLU A 838 -40.21 -17.13 -16.89
CA GLU A 838 -41.00 -17.48 -15.70
C GLU A 838 -41.15 -19.00 -15.56
N ALA A 839 -41.42 -19.70 -16.67
CA ALA A 839 -41.50 -21.16 -16.69
C ALA A 839 -40.15 -21.82 -16.37
N TYR A 840 -39.03 -21.27 -16.85
CA TYR A 840 -37.69 -21.74 -16.47
C TYR A 840 -37.43 -21.56 -14.97
N ILE A 841 -37.77 -20.40 -14.40
CA ILE A 841 -37.61 -20.12 -12.97
C ILE A 841 -38.44 -21.09 -12.11
N ALA A 842 -39.61 -21.50 -12.60
CA ALA A 842 -40.47 -22.48 -11.93
C ALA A 842 -39.95 -23.93 -12.08
N SER A 843 -39.21 -24.26 -13.14
CA SER A 843 -38.70 -25.61 -13.42
C SER A 843 -37.32 -25.85 -12.80
N GLN A 844 -37.28 -26.36 -11.57
CA GLN A 844 -36.01 -26.67 -10.87
C GLN A 844 -35.38 -28.01 -11.30
N ASP A 845 -36.13 -28.85 -12.02
CA ASP A 845 -35.68 -30.17 -12.46
C ASP A 845 -34.54 -30.10 -13.50
N PRO A 846 -33.69 -31.14 -13.60
CA PRO A 846 -32.63 -31.21 -14.60
C PRO A 846 -33.16 -31.03 -16.04
N ILE A 847 -32.52 -30.14 -16.80
CA ILE A 847 -32.91 -29.89 -18.19
C ILE A 847 -32.49 -31.05 -19.08
N LYS A 848 -33.47 -31.63 -19.80
CA LYS A 848 -33.21 -32.61 -20.86
C LYS A 848 -32.48 -31.93 -22.03
N ASN A 849 -31.52 -32.63 -22.64
CA ASN A 849 -30.80 -32.14 -23.83
C ASN A 849 -31.71 -31.63 -24.95
N THR A 850 -32.84 -32.31 -25.20
CA THR A 850 -33.82 -31.91 -26.22
C THR A 850 -34.48 -30.57 -25.92
N VAL A 851 -34.72 -30.27 -24.64
CA VAL A 851 -35.33 -29.02 -24.18
C VAL A 851 -34.35 -27.87 -24.40
N LEU A 852 -33.06 -28.04 -24.09
CA LEU A 852 -32.04 -27.01 -24.34
C LEU A 852 -31.87 -26.70 -25.83
N ILE A 853 -31.88 -27.72 -26.69
CA ILE A 853 -31.80 -27.53 -28.15
C ILE A 853 -33.03 -26.76 -28.66
N GLN A 854 -34.24 -27.12 -28.21
CA GLN A 854 -35.47 -26.40 -28.57
C GLN A 854 -35.46 -24.96 -28.05
N LEU A 855 -34.94 -24.75 -26.85
CA LEU A 855 -34.81 -23.43 -26.25
C LEU A 855 -33.94 -22.51 -27.12
N VAL A 856 -32.77 -22.98 -27.56
CA VAL A 856 -31.89 -22.22 -28.46
C VAL A 856 -32.59 -21.90 -29.78
N ASP A 857 -33.25 -22.88 -30.40
CA ASP A 857 -33.96 -22.69 -31.68
C ASP A 857 -35.10 -21.66 -31.61
N GLN A 858 -35.87 -21.64 -30.52
CA GLN A 858 -36.99 -20.71 -30.37
C GLN A 858 -36.52 -19.32 -29.91
N MET A 859 -35.55 -19.25 -28.99
CA MET A 859 -35.02 -17.98 -28.48
C MET A 859 -34.27 -17.18 -29.55
N GLN A 860 -33.55 -17.86 -30.44
CA GLN A 860 -32.87 -17.23 -31.58
C GLN A 860 -33.85 -16.52 -32.54
N LYS A 861 -35.09 -17.00 -32.63
CA LYS A 861 -36.15 -16.37 -33.46
C LYS A 861 -36.87 -15.23 -32.73
N ALA A 862 -36.80 -15.20 -31.40
CA ALA A 862 -37.54 -14.27 -30.54
C ALA A 862 -36.75 -13.02 -30.14
N ILE A 863 -35.43 -13.13 -30.00
CA ILE A 863 -34.55 -12.05 -29.53
C ILE A 863 -33.83 -11.40 -30.71
N PRO A 864 -33.63 -10.06 -30.74
CA PRO A 864 -32.77 -9.42 -31.73
C PRO A 864 -31.35 -9.98 -31.68
N THR A 865 -30.97 -10.62 -32.78
CA THR A 865 -29.69 -11.31 -32.97
C THR A 865 -28.59 -10.36 -33.43
N SER A 866 -27.35 -10.69 -33.11
CA SER A 866 -26.20 -9.86 -33.44
C SER A 866 -25.80 -9.92 -34.93
N GLU A 867 -25.56 -8.77 -35.56
CA GLU A 867 -25.35 -8.62 -37.03
C GLU A 867 -24.14 -9.40 -37.58
N TRP A 868 -23.09 -9.60 -36.78
CA TRP A 868 -21.87 -10.35 -37.14
C TRP A 868 -22.08 -11.86 -37.39
N GLY A 869 -23.23 -12.43 -37.01
CA GLY A 869 -23.54 -13.84 -37.29
C GLY A 869 -23.57 -14.16 -38.79
N GLU A 870 -23.86 -13.18 -39.65
CA GLU A 870 -23.90 -13.33 -41.11
C GLU A 870 -22.52 -13.47 -41.76
N ILE A 871 -21.45 -13.14 -41.02
CA ILE A 871 -20.06 -13.17 -41.50
C ILE A 871 -19.54 -14.61 -41.62
N PHE A 872 -20.07 -15.52 -40.81
CA PHE A 872 -19.60 -16.91 -40.75
C PHE A 872 -20.44 -17.80 -41.67
N GLN A 873 -19.76 -18.52 -42.57
CA GLN A 873 -20.39 -19.43 -43.52
C GLN A 873 -19.75 -20.81 -43.46
N TRP A 874 -20.59 -21.84 -43.46
CA TRP A 874 -20.12 -23.22 -43.55
C TRP A 874 -19.49 -23.46 -44.92
N LYS A 875 -18.25 -23.98 -44.94
CA LYS A 875 -17.58 -24.36 -46.18
C LYS A 875 -18.06 -25.74 -46.60
N GLU A 876 -18.62 -25.85 -47.81
CA GLU A 876 -18.94 -27.13 -48.43
C GLU A 876 -17.63 -27.81 -48.89
N ASN A 877 -17.41 -29.05 -48.46
CA ASN A 877 -16.25 -29.89 -48.80
C ASN A 877 -14.90 -29.38 -48.29
N ILE A 878 -14.69 -29.45 -46.97
CA ILE A 878 -13.34 -29.51 -46.42
C ILE A 878 -12.86 -30.95 -46.62
N SER A 879 -11.92 -31.19 -47.54
CA SER A 879 -11.11 -32.40 -47.47
C SER A 879 -10.39 -32.35 -46.14
N SER A 880 -10.84 -33.16 -45.18
CA SER A 880 -10.21 -33.31 -43.88
C SER A 880 -8.72 -33.61 -44.09
N ASN A 881 -7.85 -32.63 -43.83
CA ASN A 881 -6.47 -32.96 -43.51
C ASN A 881 -6.54 -33.59 -42.11
N ILE A 882 -6.75 -34.91 -42.08
CA ILE A 882 -6.86 -35.73 -40.86
C ILE A 882 -5.52 -35.72 -40.08
N ASP A 883 -4.43 -35.25 -40.70
CA ASP A 883 -3.05 -35.42 -40.22
C ASP A 883 -2.52 -34.35 -39.25
N CYS A 884 -3.34 -33.47 -38.66
CA CYS A 884 -2.84 -32.36 -37.81
C CYS A 884 -3.55 -32.20 -36.46
N TRP A 885 -3.75 -33.30 -35.72
CA TRP A 885 -4.17 -33.29 -34.32
C TRP A 885 -2.95 -33.43 -33.40
N PHE A 886 -2.91 -32.65 -32.32
CA PHE A 886 -1.93 -32.86 -31.25
C PHE A 886 -2.29 -34.09 -30.42
N SER A 887 -1.30 -34.82 -29.87
CA SER A 887 -1.56 -35.97 -29.00
C SER A 887 -2.45 -35.60 -27.82
N GLU A 888 -2.23 -34.42 -27.23
CA GLU A 888 -3.01 -33.87 -26.13
C GLU A 888 -4.49 -33.70 -26.51
N GLU A 889 -4.79 -33.30 -27.75
CA GLU A 889 -6.17 -33.19 -28.24
C GLU A 889 -6.84 -34.56 -28.42
N ILE A 890 -6.06 -35.60 -28.78
CA ILE A 890 -6.56 -36.99 -28.87
C ILE A 890 -6.96 -37.49 -27.49
N HIS A 891 -6.14 -37.25 -26.46
CA HIS A 891 -6.48 -37.55 -25.07
C HIS A 891 -7.72 -36.76 -24.62
N GLY A 892 -7.84 -35.50 -25.04
CA GLY A 892 -9.03 -34.68 -24.79
C GLY A 892 -10.31 -35.30 -25.36
N ILE A 893 -10.25 -35.80 -26.60
CA ILE A 893 -11.38 -36.48 -27.24
C ILE A 893 -11.75 -37.76 -26.49
N ASP A 894 -10.77 -38.56 -26.08
CA ASP A 894 -11.02 -39.79 -25.34
C ASP A 894 -11.65 -39.50 -23.96
N LEU A 895 -11.19 -38.44 -23.28
CA LEU A 895 -11.77 -37.96 -22.03
C LEU A 895 -13.23 -37.50 -22.20
N VAL A 896 -13.54 -36.78 -23.28
CA VAL A 896 -14.91 -36.33 -23.59
C VAL A 896 -15.85 -37.50 -23.80
N LEU A 897 -15.43 -38.52 -24.55
CA LEU A 897 -16.27 -39.69 -24.81
C LEU A 897 -16.47 -40.52 -23.54
N TYR A 898 -15.43 -40.65 -22.72
CA TYR A 898 -15.56 -41.29 -21.41
C TYR A 898 -16.54 -40.54 -20.51
N TYR A 899 -16.42 -39.21 -20.43
CA TYR A 899 -17.34 -38.37 -19.65
C TYR A 899 -18.79 -38.50 -20.15
N ALA A 900 -19.01 -38.55 -21.46
CA ALA A 900 -20.34 -38.73 -22.05
C ALA A 900 -20.93 -40.13 -21.77
N GLU A 901 -20.08 -41.16 -21.69
CA GLU A 901 -20.45 -42.53 -21.31
C GLU A 901 -20.83 -42.62 -19.83
N GLN A 902 -20.08 -41.97 -18.94
CA GLN A 902 -20.38 -41.91 -17.50
C GLN A 902 -21.74 -41.25 -17.20
N ASN A 903 -22.18 -40.31 -18.05
CA ASN A 903 -23.46 -39.62 -17.91
C ASN A 903 -24.61 -40.28 -18.70
N ASP A 904 -24.41 -41.52 -19.19
CA ASP A 904 -25.40 -42.26 -19.99
C ASP A 904 -25.88 -41.52 -21.27
N VAL A 905 -25.07 -40.61 -21.83
CA VAL A 905 -25.48 -39.78 -22.99
C VAL A 905 -25.03 -40.40 -24.32
N LEU A 906 -23.78 -40.86 -24.40
CA LEU A 906 -23.15 -41.43 -25.60
C LEU A 906 -22.28 -42.62 -25.24
N LYS A 907 -22.18 -43.61 -26.14
CA LYS A 907 -21.23 -44.72 -26.00
C LYS A 907 -19.88 -44.33 -26.59
N ASN A 908 -18.80 -44.74 -25.94
CA ASN A 908 -17.46 -44.54 -26.46
C ASN A 908 -17.18 -45.53 -27.61
N THR A 909 -17.28 -45.05 -28.85
CA THR A 909 -16.99 -45.83 -30.06
C THR A 909 -16.05 -45.07 -30.99
N VAL A 910 -15.30 -45.79 -31.82
CA VAL A 910 -14.39 -45.20 -32.82
C VAL A 910 -15.14 -44.26 -33.78
N GLU A 911 -16.37 -44.60 -34.16
CA GLU A 911 -17.22 -43.75 -35.00
C GLU A 911 -17.56 -42.41 -34.33
N MET A 912 -17.82 -42.39 -33.02
CA MET A 912 -18.10 -41.15 -32.29
C MET A 912 -16.85 -40.28 -32.14
N LYS A 913 -15.67 -40.89 -32.01
CA LYS A 913 -14.38 -40.20 -32.03
C LYS A 913 -14.15 -39.47 -33.35
N GLU A 914 -14.36 -40.15 -34.48
CA GLU A 914 -14.25 -39.55 -35.81
C GLU A 914 -15.26 -38.43 -36.02
N LYS A 915 -16.52 -38.61 -35.59
CA LYS A 915 -17.57 -37.57 -35.66
C LYS A 915 -17.24 -36.32 -34.85
N LEU A 916 -16.69 -36.47 -33.64
CA LEU A 916 -16.28 -35.34 -32.82
C LEU A 916 -15.11 -34.58 -33.48
N GLN A 917 -14.13 -35.30 -34.03
CA GLN A 917 -13.02 -34.70 -34.77
C GLN A 917 -13.50 -33.93 -36.01
N GLU A 918 -14.41 -34.52 -36.79
CA GLU A 918 -15.01 -33.87 -37.95
C GLU A 918 -15.75 -32.59 -37.52
N PHE A 919 -16.53 -32.67 -36.44
CA PHE A 919 -17.30 -31.53 -35.94
C PHE A 919 -16.42 -30.36 -35.48
N ILE A 920 -15.35 -30.62 -34.70
CA ILE A 920 -14.43 -29.58 -34.24
C ILE A 920 -13.73 -28.91 -35.43
N ASN A 921 -13.22 -29.70 -36.38
CA ASN A 921 -12.56 -29.18 -37.57
C ASN A 921 -13.51 -28.34 -38.44
N ALA A 922 -14.76 -28.79 -38.60
CA ALA A 922 -15.77 -28.02 -39.31
C ALA A 922 -16.03 -26.67 -38.63
N CYS A 923 -16.12 -26.64 -37.29
CA CYS A 923 -16.32 -25.41 -36.53
C CYS A 923 -15.14 -24.45 -36.63
N TYR A 924 -13.90 -24.94 -36.54
CA TYR A 924 -12.71 -24.11 -36.72
C TYR A 924 -12.65 -23.49 -38.12
N ALA A 925 -13.00 -24.25 -39.15
CA ALA A 925 -13.09 -23.72 -40.50
C ALA A 925 -14.23 -22.69 -40.69
N PHE A 926 -15.34 -22.89 -39.97
CA PHE A 926 -16.50 -21.99 -39.95
C PHE A 926 -16.14 -20.61 -39.36
N ILE A 927 -15.44 -20.58 -38.21
CA ILE A 927 -15.00 -19.32 -37.57
C ILE A 927 -13.65 -18.80 -38.09
N GLN A 928 -13.04 -19.49 -39.06
CA GLN A 928 -11.70 -19.16 -39.59
C GLN A 928 -10.61 -19.13 -38.51
N TYR A 929 -10.71 -20.02 -37.53
CA TYR A 929 -9.72 -20.15 -36.47
C TYR A 929 -8.41 -20.74 -37.02
N GLU A 930 -7.31 -20.02 -36.81
CA GLU A 930 -5.97 -20.50 -37.14
C GLU A 930 -5.45 -21.35 -35.98
N ARG A 931 -5.26 -22.65 -36.24
CA ARG A 931 -4.69 -23.54 -35.24
C ARG A 931 -3.26 -23.08 -34.86
N PRO A 932 -2.93 -23.08 -33.56
CA PRO A 932 -1.59 -22.72 -33.09
C PRO A 932 -0.55 -23.78 -33.49
N ALA A 933 0.74 -23.39 -33.51
CA ALA A 933 1.84 -24.31 -33.85
C ALA A 933 2.17 -25.32 -32.75
N LYS A 934 1.66 -25.10 -31.53
CA LYS A 934 1.78 -25.97 -30.35
C LYS A 934 0.42 -26.02 -29.67
N PHE A 935 0.18 -27.05 -28.86
CA PHE A 935 -1.02 -27.15 -28.04
C PHE A 935 -1.21 -25.89 -27.17
N ASP A 936 -2.37 -25.24 -27.28
CA ASP A 936 -2.77 -24.02 -26.54
C ASP A 936 -4.14 -24.21 -25.82
N GLY A 937 -4.42 -25.46 -25.44
CA GLY A 937 -5.68 -25.88 -24.82
C GLY A 937 -6.64 -26.59 -25.77
N PHE A 938 -7.52 -27.39 -25.19
CA PHE A 938 -8.55 -28.17 -25.88
C PHE A 938 -9.89 -27.44 -25.90
N ASP A 939 -10.73 -27.68 -26.92
CA ASP A 939 -12.03 -27.02 -27.06
C ASP A 939 -13.13 -27.75 -26.28
N TRP A 940 -13.18 -27.47 -24.97
CA TRP A 940 -14.19 -27.99 -24.05
C TRP A 940 -15.61 -27.53 -24.38
N PHE A 941 -15.75 -26.36 -25.01
CA PHE A 941 -17.03 -25.80 -25.40
C PHE A 941 -17.68 -26.61 -26.52
N LEU A 942 -16.97 -26.84 -27.63
CA LEU A 942 -17.48 -27.66 -28.74
C LEU A 942 -17.74 -29.09 -28.28
N SER A 943 -16.90 -29.62 -27.41
CA SER A 943 -17.09 -30.95 -26.80
C SER A 943 -18.38 -31.03 -25.98
N THR A 944 -18.69 -29.99 -25.20
CA THR A 944 -19.95 -29.90 -24.43
C THR A 944 -21.16 -29.81 -25.37
N VAL A 945 -21.09 -29.02 -26.44
CA VAL A 945 -22.15 -28.95 -27.46
C VAL A 945 -22.39 -30.31 -28.13
N PHE A 946 -21.33 -31.05 -28.43
CA PHE A 946 -21.43 -32.40 -29.01
C PHE A 946 -22.17 -33.38 -28.10
N ILE A 947 -21.92 -33.31 -26.78
CA ILE A 947 -22.64 -34.10 -25.77
C ILE A 947 -24.11 -33.67 -25.70
N ILE A 948 -24.40 -32.37 -25.65
CA ILE A 948 -25.77 -31.83 -25.66
C ILE A 948 -26.54 -32.36 -26.87
N CYS A 949 -25.95 -32.30 -28.06
CA CYS A 949 -26.56 -32.76 -29.30
C CYS A 949 -26.55 -34.28 -29.50
N LYS A 950 -26.09 -35.06 -28.52
CA LYS A 950 -26.01 -36.53 -28.58
C LYS A 950 -25.26 -37.03 -29.82
N GLY A 951 -24.16 -36.37 -30.18
CA GLY A 951 -23.25 -36.80 -31.24
C GLY A 951 -23.77 -36.66 -32.69
N ASP A 952 -24.92 -36.01 -32.89
CA ASP A 952 -25.46 -35.70 -34.22
C ASP A 952 -24.80 -34.43 -34.78
N VAL A 953 -23.88 -34.59 -35.73
CA VAL A 953 -23.06 -33.51 -36.30
C VAL A 953 -23.92 -32.41 -36.95
N ASP A 954 -25.03 -32.75 -37.61
CA ASP A 954 -25.89 -31.76 -38.27
C ASP A 954 -26.66 -30.93 -37.25
N ARG A 955 -27.12 -31.57 -36.16
CA ARG A 955 -27.68 -30.85 -35.02
C ARG A 955 -26.64 -29.96 -34.35
N CYS A 956 -25.40 -30.43 -34.19
CA CYS A 956 -24.32 -29.62 -33.62
C CYS A 956 -24.05 -28.37 -34.48
N LYS A 957 -23.95 -28.52 -35.80
CA LYS A 957 -23.78 -27.39 -36.73
C LYS A 957 -24.93 -26.39 -36.64
N THR A 958 -26.16 -26.89 -36.55
CA THR A 958 -27.37 -26.05 -36.37
C THR A 958 -27.30 -25.28 -35.05
N PHE A 959 -26.97 -25.97 -33.95
CA PHE A 959 -26.84 -25.39 -32.62
C PHE A 959 -25.79 -24.28 -32.58
N ILE A 960 -24.60 -24.51 -33.15
CA ILE A 960 -23.53 -23.49 -33.22
C ILE A 960 -23.95 -22.28 -34.06
N THR A 961 -24.60 -22.52 -35.21
CA THR A 961 -25.08 -21.45 -36.09
C THR A 961 -26.10 -20.56 -35.38
N GLN A 962 -26.97 -21.15 -34.55
CA GLN A 962 -27.94 -20.42 -33.75
C GLN A 962 -27.27 -19.70 -32.58
N LEU A 963 -26.32 -20.34 -31.89
CA LEU A 963 -25.70 -19.78 -30.70
C LEU A 963 -24.81 -18.56 -30.99
N ILE A 964 -24.10 -18.53 -32.12
CA ILE A 964 -23.23 -17.39 -32.49
C ILE A 964 -23.99 -16.07 -32.64
N GLN A 965 -25.30 -16.15 -32.86
CA GLN A 965 -26.17 -14.98 -32.94
C GLN A 965 -26.44 -14.32 -31.59
N PHE A 966 -26.07 -14.98 -30.49
CA PHE A 966 -26.15 -14.42 -29.14
C PHE A 966 -24.84 -13.68 -28.79
N PRO A 967 -24.91 -12.45 -28.24
CA PRO A 967 -23.72 -11.67 -27.90
C PRO A 967 -22.83 -12.28 -26.79
N VAL A 968 -23.34 -13.26 -26.03
CA VAL A 968 -22.60 -13.94 -24.96
C VAL A 968 -21.57 -14.96 -25.51
N THR A 969 -21.73 -15.38 -26.76
CA THR A 969 -20.98 -16.51 -27.33
C THR A 969 -19.46 -16.32 -27.40
N PRO A 970 -18.89 -15.13 -27.69
CA PRO A 970 -17.44 -14.90 -27.57
C PRO A 970 -16.84 -15.20 -26.19
N PHE A 971 -17.63 -15.02 -25.13
CA PHE A 971 -17.20 -15.27 -23.75
C PHE A 971 -17.33 -16.73 -23.36
N LEU A 972 -18.33 -17.41 -23.90
CA LEU A 972 -18.57 -18.83 -23.68
C LEU A 972 -17.63 -19.72 -24.51
N TRP A 973 -17.38 -19.33 -25.76
CA TRP A 973 -16.50 -20.04 -26.69
C TRP A 973 -15.18 -19.27 -26.88
N CYS A 974 -14.18 -19.59 -26.05
CA CYS A 974 -12.91 -18.86 -26.01
C CYS A 974 -12.20 -18.77 -27.38
N ASN A 975 -12.30 -19.80 -28.22
CA ASN A 975 -11.70 -19.78 -29.56
C ASN A 975 -12.37 -18.75 -30.49
N LEU A 976 -13.68 -18.53 -30.38
CA LEU A 976 -14.37 -17.43 -31.06
C LEU A 976 -13.92 -16.08 -30.51
N GLY A 977 -13.77 -15.95 -29.19
CA GLY A 977 -13.18 -14.78 -28.55
C GLY A 977 -11.79 -14.43 -29.10
N LYS A 978 -10.90 -15.43 -29.27
CA LYS A 978 -9.57 -15.25 -29.89
C LYS A 978 -9.67 -14.73 -31.33
N VAL A 979 -10.65 -15.18 -32.12
CA VAL A 979 -10.88 -14.68 -33.49
C VAL A 979 -11.35 -13.22 -33.48
N VAL A 980 -12.30 -12.88 -32.59
CA VAL A 980 -12.80 -11.50 -32.42
C VAL A 980 -11.66 -10.56 -32.02
N ASP A 981 -10.85 -10.96 -31.04
CA ASP A 981 -9.70 -10.23 -30.54
C ASP A 981 -8.66 -9.96 -31.65
N LYS A 982 -8.37 -10.97 -32.48
CA LYS A 982 -7.47 -10.84 -33.62
C LYS A 982 -7.96 -9.83 -34.65
N ASN A 983 -9.26 -9.77 -34.91
CA ASN A 983 -9.85 -8.81 -35.85
C ASN A 983 -9.71 -7.36 -35.36
N ILE A 984 -9.79 -7.15 -34.04
CA ILE A 984 -9.62 -5.84 -33.39
C ILE A 984 -8.13 -5.48 -33.21
N LYS A 985 -7.21 -6.43 -33.45
CA LYS A 985 -5.75 -6.31 -33.24
C LYS A 985 -5.38 -6.08 -31.77
N GLU A 986 -6.18 -6.60 -30.84
CA GLU A 986 -5.91 -6.54 -29.41
C GLU A 986 -5.86 -7.95 -28.85
N GLU A 987 -4.73 -8.34 -28.23
CA GLU A 987 -4.56 -9.67 -27.64
C GLU A 987 -5.41 -9.81 -26.36
N CYS A 988 -6.13 -10.95 -26.23
CA CYS A 988 -6.94 -11.30 -25.06
C CYS A 988 -8.00 -10.26 -24.65
N ALA A 989 -8.48 -9.42 -25.57
CA ALA A 989 -9.43 -8.35 -25.28
C ALA A 989 -10.75 -8.85 -24.69
N THR A 990 -11.34 -9.91 -25.25
CA THR A 990 -12.61 -10.50 -24.79
C THR A 990 -12.45 -11.11 -23.39
N GLN A 991 -11.33 -11.79 -23.14
CA GLN A 991 -11.02 -12.42 -21.86
C GLN A 991 -10.85 -11.40 -20.73
N TYR A 992 -10.01 -10.38 -20.96
CA TYR A 992 -9.73 -9.34 -19.96
C TYR A 992 -10.91 -8.42 -19.72
N THR A 993 -11.77 -8.26 -20.72
CA THR A 993 -13.09 -7.64 -20.57
C THR A 993 -13.94 -8.37 -19.54
N PHE A 994 -14.11 -9.68 -19.72
CA PHE A 994 -14.89 -10.52 -18.80
C PHE A 994 -14.34 -10.40 -17.37
N MET A 995 -13.02 -10.52 -17.22
CA MET A 995 -12.35 -10.40 -15.93
C MET A 995 -12.54 -9.02 -15.31
N GLN A 996 -12.37 -7.93 -16.07
CA GLN A 996 -12.54 -6.56 -15.57
C GLN A 996 -13.95 -6.33 -15.02
N ILE A 997 -14.97 -6.74 -15.77
CA ILE A 997 -16.37 -6.54 -15.41
C ILE A 997 -16.72 -7.35 -14.16
N LEU A 998 -16.28 -8.61 -14.11
CA LEU A 998 -16.51 -9.47 -12.97
C LEU A 998 -15.85 -8.90 -11.71
N GLU A 999 -14.59 -8.51 -11.82
CA GLU A 999 -13.83 -7.90 -10.72
C GLU A 999 -14.46 -6.57 -10.27
N SER A 1000 -15.04 -5.85 -11.23
CA SER A 1000 -15.79 -4.62 -11.02
C SER A 1000 -17.02 -4.90 -10.12
N ILE A 1001 -17.91 -5.82 -10.51
CA ILE A 1001 -19.09 -6.13 -9.68
C ILE A 1001 -18.71 -6.73 -8.31
N VAL A 1002 -17.71 -7.63 -8.26
CA VAL A 1002 -17.25 -8.25 -7.01
C VAL A 1002 -16.74 -7.21 -6.01
N SER A 1003 -16.04 -6.17 -6.47
CA SER A 1003 -15.53 -5.13 -5.57
C SER A 1003 -16.65 -4.31 -4.92
N ASN A 1004 -17.79 -4.15 -5.59
CA ASN A 1004 -18.93 -3.41 -5.05
C ASN A 1004 -19.83 -4.26 -4.16
N GLU A 1005 -20.13 -5.48 -4.61
CA GLU A 1005 -21.11 -6.35 -3.95
C GLU A 1005 -20.48 -7.16 -2.81
N LEU A 1006 -19.22 -7.59 -2.97
CA LEU A 1006 -18.53 -8.49 -2.05
C LEU A 1006 -17.11 -8.01 -1.68
N PRO A 1007 -16.93 -6.74 -1.23
CA PRO A 1007 -15.60 -6.16 -0.96
C PRO A 1007 -14.82 -6.92 0.12
N HIS A 1008 -15.52 -7.42 1.14
CA HIS A 1008 -14.91 -8.14 2.26
C HIS A 1008 -14.41 -9.53 1.85
N ILE A 1009 -15.15 -10.25 0.99
CA ILE A 1009 -14.71 -11.55 0.44
C ILE A 1009 -13.54 -11.36 -0.51
N LYS A 1010 -13.61 -10.34 -1.38
CA LYS A 1010 -12.48 -9.96 -2.24
C LYS A 1010 -11.22 -9.68 -1.42
N PHE A 1011 -11.34 -8.87 -0.37
CA PHE A 1011 -10.22 -8.56 0.52
C PHE A 1011 -9.67 -9.83 1.20
N ALA A 1012 -10.54 -10.72 1.67
CA ALA A 1012 -10.12 -12.00 2.26
C ALA A 1012 -9.35 -12.87 1.26
N LEU A 1013 -9.90 -13.10 0.06
CA LEU A 1013 -9.24 -13.88 -1.00
C LEU A 1013 -7.89 -13.27 -1.39
N LYS A 1014 -7.85 -11.96 -1.63
CA LYS A 1014 -6.65 -11.27 -2.08
C LYS A 1014 -5.56 -11.20 -1.01
N ASN A 1015 -5.90 -11.08 0.28
CA ASN A 1015 -4.89 -10.98 1.33
C ASN A 1015 -4.46 -12.33 1.91
N ALA A 1016 -5.39 -13.28 2.04
CA ALA A 1016 -5.09 -14.59 2.60
C ALA A 1016 -4.50 -15.54 1.56
N SER A 1017 -5.01 -15.49 0.32
CA SER A 1017 -4.63 -16.42 -0.76
C SER A 1017 -4.10 -15.73 -2.01
N GLY A 1018 -4.06 -14.38 -2.06
CA GLY A 1018 -3.47 -13.63 -3.18
C GLY A 1018 -4.05 -13.89 -4.57
N VAL A 1019 -5.24 -14.47 -4.67
CA VAL A 1019 -5.91 -14.77 -5.94
C VAL A 1019 -7.09 -13.83 -6.14
N ASP A 1020 -7.25 -13.35 -7.38
CA ASP A 1020 -8.45 -12.63 -7.81
C ASP A 1020 -9.51 -13.61 -8.31
N TRP A 1021 -10.77 -13.42 -7.88
CA TRP A 1021 -11.89 -14.31 -8.25
C TRP A 1021 -12.09 -14.38 -9.77
N SER A 1022 -11.84 -13.26 -10.46
CA SER A 1022 -11.91 -13.18 -11.92
C SER A 1022 -11.00 -14.19 -12.63
N LEU A 1023 -9.82 -14.49 -12.08
CA LEU A 1023 -8.90 -15.47 -12.65
C LEU A 1023 -9.42 -16.91 -12.49
N ILE A 1024 -10.01 -17.22 -11.33
CA ILE A 1024 -10.62 -18.54 -11.07
C ILE A 1024 -11.81 -18.74 -12.02
N CYS A 1025 -12.75 -17.78 -12.08
CA CYS A 1025 -13.91 -17.87 -12.97
C CYS A 1025 -13.52 -17.97 -14.44
N ASN A 1026 -12.46 -17.28 -14.87
CA ASN A 1026 -11.96 -17.39 -16.22
C ASN A 1026 -11.55 -18.83 -16.56
N LEU A 1027 -10.85 -19.53 -15.66
CA LEU A 1027 -10.56 -20.95 -15.83
C LEU A 1027 -11.85 -21.77 -15.89
N MET A 1028 -12.77 -21.60 -14.93
CA MET A 1028 -14.01 -22.38 -14.88
C MET A 1028 -14.82 -22.26 -16.17
N VAL A 1029 -15.01 -21.04 -16.69
CA VAL A 1029 -15.74 -20.79 -17.93
C VAL A 1029 -15.01 -21.40 -19.14
N SER A 1030 -13.68 -21.28 -19.20
CA SER A 1030 -12.88 -21.81 -20.32
C SER A 1030 -12.95 -23.34 -20.48
N GLN A 1031 -13.21 -24.06 -19.39
CA GLN A 1031 -13.43 -25.52 -19.39
C GLN A 1031 -14.90 -25.91 -19.20
N CYS A 1032 -15.84 -24.98 -19.42
CA CYS A 1032 -17.29 -25.19 -19.30
C CYS A 1032 -17.73 -25.77 -17.93
N PHE A 1033 -17.01 -25.41 -16.86
CA PHE A 1033 -17.20 -25.89 -15.49
C PHE A 1033 -17.00 -27.41 -15.29
N TRP A 1034 -16.38 -28.11 -16.25
CA TRP A 1034 -16.08 -29.53 -16.09
C TRP A 1034 -15.15 -29.75 -14.89
N GLY A 1035 -15.47 -30.77 -14.09
CA GLY A 1035 -14.75 -31.11 -12.85
C GLY A 1035 -15.01 -30.15 -11.69
N ILE A 1036 -15.93 -29.18 -11.85
CA ILE A 1036 -16.25 -28.16 -10.84
C ILE A 1036 -17.74 -28.19 -10.51
N LEU A 1037 -18.60 -28.17 -11.54
CA LEU A 1037 -20.05 -28.24 -11.38
C LEU A 1037 -20.60 -29.57 -11.93
N PRO A 1038 -21.69 -30.09 -11.34
CA PRO A 1038 -22.36 -31.26 -11.89
C PRO A 1038 -23.05 -30.95 -13.22
N LEU A 1039 -23.14 -31.94 -14.11
CA LEU A 1039 -23.68 -31.78 -15.47
C LEU A 1039 -25.05 -31.06 -15.54
N PRO A 1040 -26.03 -31.33 -14.66
CA PRO A 1040 -27.29 -30.57 -14.64
C PRO A 1040 -27.09 -29.06 -14.46
N GLN A 1041 -26.16 -28.61 -13.61
CA GLN A 1041 -25.87 -27.19 -13.41
C GLN A 1041 -25.16 -26.58 -14.61
N ILE A 1042 -24.31 -27.33 -15.31
CA ILE A 1042 -23.72 -26.93 -16.60
C ILE A 1042 -24.84 -26.69 -17.63
N MET A 1043 -25.83 -27.60 -17.70
CA MET A 1043 -26.99 -27.43 -18.58
C MET A 1043 -27.82 -26.18 -18.24
N HIS A 1044 -28.04 -25.90 -16.96
CA HIS A 1044 -28.72 -24.67 -16.54
C HIS A 1044 -27.90 -23.41 -16.83
N PHE A 1045 -26.57 -23.46 -16.71
CA PHE A 1045 -25.70 -22.34 -17.10
C PHE A 1045 -25.87 -21.99 -18.59
N PHE A 1046 -25.86 -22.99 -19.48
CA PHE A 1046 -26.15 -22.77 -20.90
C PHE A 1046 -27.56 -22.22 -21.13
N ALA A 1047 -28.57 -22.73 -20.40
CA ALA A 1047 -29.93 -22.19 -20.48
C ALA A 1047 -29.99 -20.71 -20.06
N ILE A 1048 -29.28 -20.31 -18.99
CA ILE A 1048 -29.21 -18.92 -18.53
C ILE A 1048 -28.59 -18.02 -19.58
N CYS A 1049 -27.48 -18.44 -20.19
CA CYS A 1049 -26.80 -17.71 -21.27
C CYS A 1049 -27.70 -17.47 -22.49
N VAL A 1050 -28.70 -18.33 -22.72
CA VAL A 1050 -29.66 -18.22 -23.83
C VAL A 1050 -30.90 -17.41 -23.44
N LEU A 1051 -31.39 -17.58 -22.21
CA LEU A 1051 -32.63 -16.99 -21.72
C LEU A 1051 -32.52 -15.51 -21.36
N PHE A 1052 -31.41 -15.12 -20.74
CA PHE A 1052 -31.25 -13.81 -20.12
C PHE A 1052 -30.31 -12.91 -20.93
N SER A 1053 -30.11 -11.67 -20.45
CA SER A 1053 -29.15 -10.78 -21.08
C SER A 1053 -27.74 -11.38 -21.00
N PRO A 1054 -26.82 -10.99 -21.91
CA PRO A 1054 -25.44 -11.46 -21.86
C PRO A 1054 -24.76 -11.21 -20.49
N ASP A 1055 -25.25 -10.23 -19.70
CA ASP A 1055 -24.66 -9.84 -18.42
C ASP A 1055 -24.77 -10.96 -17.38
N TYR A 1056 -25.69 -11.91 -17.58
CA TYR A 1056 -25.93 -13.02 -16.65
C TYR A 1056 -24.77 -14.01 -16.58
N ILE A 1057 -23.87 -14.07 -17.58
CA ILE A 1057 -22.63 -14.86 -17.43
C ILE A 1057 -21.79 -14.34 -16.26
N ILE A 1058 -21.76 -13.02 -16.07
CA ILE A 1058 -21.05 -12.37 -14.97
C ILE A 1058 -21.82 -12.58 -13.67
N TYR A 1059 -23.14 -12.37 -13.69
CA TYR A 1059 -23.96 -12.55 -12.49
C TYR A 1059 -23.93 -13.98 -11.96
N TYR A 1060 -23.85 -14.98 -12.85
CA TYR A 1060 -23.65 -16.38 -12.48
C TYR A 1060 -22.29 -16.59 -11.79
N CYS A 1061 -21.22 -15.97 -12.31
CA CYS A 1061 -19.90 -16.04 -11.68
C CYS A 1061 -19.86 -15.32 -10.31
N VAL A 1062 -20.62 -14.23 -10.15
CA VAL A 1062 -20.77 -13.54 -8.85
C VAL A 1062 -21.60 -14.38 -7.88
N SER A 1063 -22.63 -15.09 -8.35
CA SER A 1063 -23.43 -15.96 -7.48
C SER A 1063 -22.66 -17.17 -6.97
N LEU A 1064 -21.72 -17.70 -7.75
CA LEU A 1064 -20.77 -18.73 -7.26
C LEU A 1064 -19.92 -18.20 -6.10
N LEU A 1065 -19.36 -16.98 -6.21
CA LEU A 1065 -18.60 -16.38 -5.10
C LEU A 1065 -19.48 -16.14 -3.88
N TYR A 1066 -20.71 -15.66 -4.09
CA TYR A 1066 -21.67 -15.41 -3.03
C TYR A 1066 -22.05 -16.70 -2.29
N HIS A 1067 -22.19 -17.81 -3.01
CA HIS A 1067 -22.39 -19.12 -2.42
C HIS A 1067 -21.21 -19.53 -1.52
N CYS A 1068 -19.97 -19.34 -2.00
CA CYS A 1068 -18.74 -19.68 -1.26
C CYS A 1068 -18.40 -18.74 -0.08
N GLN A 1069 -19.15 -17.65 0.14
CA GLN A 1069 -18.77 -16.58 1.09
C GLN A 1069 -18.45 -17.09 2.51
N PHE A 1070 -19.23 -18.06 3.01
CA PHE A 1070 -19.04 -18.61 4.36
C PHE A 1070 -17.82 -19.53 4.41
N SER A 1071 -17.67 -20.40 3.41
CA SER A 1071 -16.55 -21.35 3.32
C SER A 1071 -15.20 -20.63 3.13
N ILE A 1072 -15.16 -19.54 2.35
CA ILE A 1072 -13.97 -18.69 2.22
C ILE A 1072 -13.60 -18.06 3.56
N MET A 1073 -14.59 -17.52 4.29
CA MET A 1073 -14.33 -16.87 5.57
C MET A 1073 -13.83 -17.86 6.62
N GLU A 1074 -14.46 -19.04 6.71
CA GLU A 1074 -14.05 -20.13 7.61
C GLU A 1074 -12.64 -20.65 7.27
N SER A 1075 -12.36 -20.84 5.98
CA SER A 1075 -11.03 -21.26 5.52
C SER A 1075 -9.96 -20.23 5.88
N THR A 1076 -10.26 -18.94 5.69
CA THR A 1076 -9.36 -17.83 6.04
C THR A 1076 -9.05 -17.83 7.54
N THR A 1077 -10.05 -18.10 8.39
CA THR A 1077 -9.83 -18.21 9.86
C THR A 1077 -9.04 -19.46 10.25
N ASN A 1078 -9.15 -20.55 9.49
CA ASN A 1078 -8.46 -21.81 9.74
C ASN A 1078 -7.08 -21.89 9.05
N GLY A 1079 -6.63 -20.84 8.35
CA GLY A 1079 -5.36 -20.82 7.63
C GLY A 1079 -5.34 -21.66 6.35
N LYS A 1080 -6.49 -22.13 5.87
CA LYS A 1080 -6.65 -22.86 4.61
C LYS A 1080 -6.61 -21.90 3.42
N LEU A 1081 -5.90 -22.28 2.36
CA LEU A 1081 -5.72 -21.46 1.16
C LEU A 1081 -6.77 -21.79 0.08
N TRP A 1082 -7.14 -20.79 -0.73
CA TRP A 1082 -8.08 -20.93 -1.85
C TRP A 1082 -7.35 -20.75 -3.18
N PRO A 1083 -7.67 -21.54 -4.23
CA PRO A 1083 -8.87 -22.37 -4.41
C PRO A 1083 -8.71 -23.87 -4.11
N GLU A 1084 -7.73 -24.28 -3.31
CA GLU A 1084 -7.42 -25.70 -3.02
C GLU A 1084 -8.60 -26.46 -2.40
N HIS A 1085 -9.38 -25.77 -1.55
CA HIS A 1085 -10.52 -26.34 -0.83
C HIS A 1085 -11.88 -25.90 -1.39
N MET A 1086 -11.92 -25.47 -2.65
CA MET A 1086 -13.16 -25.05 -3.28
C MET A 1086 -14.03 -26.26 -3.63
N VAL A 1087 -15.25 -26.31 -3.07
CA VAL A 1087 -16.28 -27.31 -3.37
C VAL A 1087 -17.56 -26.59 -3.79
N LEU A 1088 -18.14 -26.99 -4.92
CA LEU A 1088 -19.32 -26.36 -5.54
C LEU A 1088 -20.42 -27.38 -5.90
N ASP A 1089 -20.39 -28.58 -5.32
CA ASP A 1089 -21.32 -29.66 -5.64
C ASP A 1089 -22.78 -29.39 -5.25
N ASP A 1090 -22.97 -28.66 -4.15
CA ASP A 1090 -24.26 -28.30 -3.60
C ASP A 1090 -24.83 -27.01 -4.20
N TYR A 1091 -24.07 -26.35 -5.09
CA TYR A 1091 -24.54 -25.16 -5.79
C TYR A 1091 -25.74 -25.48 -6.69
N GLN A 1092 -26.82 -24.72 -6.52
CA GLN A 1092 -28.03 -24.80 -7.33
C GLN A 1092 -28.37 -23.41 -7.87
N CYS A 1093 -28.26 -23.21 -9.19
CA CYS A 1093 -28.43 -21.88 -9.80
C CYS A 1093 -29.78 -21.22 -9.49
N HIS A 1094 -30.87 -22.01 -9.40
CA HIS A 1094 -32.23 -21.52 -9.12
C HIS A 1094 -32.35 -20.79 -7.78
N ASN A 1095 -31.54 -21.16 -6.79
CA ASN A 1095 -31.52 -20.49 -5.48
C ASN A 1095 -30.99 -19.04 -5.59
N TYR A 1096 -30.24 -18.74 -6.64
CA TYR A 1096 -29.56 -17.46 -6.84
C TYR A 1096 -30.15 -16.62 -7.97
N ILE A 1097 -31.15 -17.08 -8.73
CA ILE A 1097 -31.75 -16.28 -9.83
C ILE A 1097 -32.26 -14.93 -9.32
N LYS A 1098 -32.94 -14.89 -8.16
CA LYS A 1098 -33.40 -13.62 -7.56
C LYS A 1098 -32.25 -12.67 -7.22
N PHE A 1099 -31.10 -13.21 -6.83
CA PHE A 1099 -29.90 -12.43 -6.56
C PHE A 1099 -29.32 -11.87 -7.86
N MET A 1100 -29.24 -12.70 -8.92
CA MET A 1100 -28.83 -12.27 -10.27
C MET A 1100 -29.76 -11.18 -10.83
N ASP A 1101 -31.08 -11.31 -10.69
CA ASP A 1101 -32.05 -10.28 -11.10
C ASP A 1101 -31.83 -8.95 -10.34
N SER A 1102 -31.39 -9.03 -9.09
CA SER A 1102 -31.07 -7.84 -8.29
C SER A 1102 -29.81 -7.14 -8.82
N LEU A 1103 -28.82 -7.90 -9.31
CA LEU A 1103 -27.61 -7.38 -9.94
C LEU A 1103 -27.95 -6.77 -11.30
N ASP A 1104 -28.78 -7.41 -12.10
CA ASP A 1104 -29.27 -6.90 -13.39
C ASP A 1104 -30.01 -5.55 -13.22
N LYS A 1105 -30.81 -5.39 -12.15
CA LYS A 1105 -31.45 -4.09 -11.85
C LYS A 1105 -30.45 -2.98 -11.51
N ARG A 1106 -29.29 -3.31 -10.91
CA ARG A 1106 -28.26 -2.33 -10.49
C ARG A 1106 -27.28 -2.01 -11.62
N TYR A 1107 -26.85 -3.05 -12.34
CA TYR A 1107 -25.73 -3.02 -13.29
C TYR A 1107 -26.11 -3.38 -14.73
N GLY A 1108 -27.32 -3.91 -14.97
CA GLY A 1108 -27.77 -4.37 -16.28
C GLY A 1108 -27.77 -3.25 -17.33
N ASN A 1109 -27.49 -3.64 -18.58
CA ASN A 1109 -27.37 -2.75 -19.73
C ASN A 1109 -26.26 -1.67 -19.66
N LYS A 1110 -25.45 -1.62 -18.60
CA LYS A 1110 -24.31 -0.69 -18.49
C LYS A 1110 -22.99 -1.32 -18.95
N ILE A 1111 -22.98 -2.64 -18.98
CA ILE A 1111 -21.78 -3.48 -19.10
C ILE A 1111 -21.71 -4.03 -20.52
N LEU A 1112 -22.49 -5.05 -20.90
CA LEU A 1112 -22.37 -5.68 -22.22
C LEU A 1112 -22.75 -4.84 -23.46
N PRO A 1113 -23.65 -3.83 -23.41
CA PRO A 1113 -23.92 -2.96 -24.56
C PRO A 1113 -22.73 -2.08 -24.97
N LYS A 1114 -21.73 -1.87 -24.10
CA LYS A 1114 -20.46 -1.23 -24.49
C LYS A 1114 -19.62 -2.14 -25.42
N PHE A 1115 -19.98 -3.42 -25.55
CA PHE A 1115 -19.26 -4.46 -26.30
C PHE A 1115 -19.93 -4.84 -27.62
N SER A 1116 -21.22 -4.52 -27.80
CA SER A 1116 -21.90 -4.67 -29.08
C SER A 1116 -21.42 -3.59 -30.06
N VAL A 1117 -20.33 -3.92 -30.77
CA VAL A 1117 -19.87 -3.33 -32.03
C VAL A 1117 -19.34 -1.88 -31.96
N LYS A 1118 -18.03 -1.75 -31.69
CA LYS A 1118 -17.16 -0.82 -32.42
C LYS A 1118 -16.03 -1.64 -33.06
N GLY A 1119 -16.20 -2.08 -34.31
CA GLY A 1119 -15.09 -2.68 -35.07
C GLY A 1119 -15.44 -3.75 -36.10
N PHE A 1120 -16.70 -4.20 -36.21
CA PHE A 1120 -17.12 -5.20 -37.20
C PHE A 1120 -17.83 -4.62 -38.44
N ASN A 1121 -17.65 -3.31 -38.71
CA ASN A 1121 -18.07 -2.67 -39.96
C ASN A 1121 -16.85 -2.28 -40.81
#